data_AF-A0A0V1BNU0-F1
#
_entry.id   AF-A0A0V1BNU0-F1
#
_cell.length_a   1.000
_cell.length_b   1.000
_cell.length_c   1.000
_cell.angle_alpha   90.00
_cell.angle_beta   90.00
_cell.angle_gamma   90.00
#
_symmetry.space_group_name_H-M   'P 1'
#
loop_
_entity.id
_entity.type
_entity.pdbx_description
1 polymer ?
#
loop_
_entity_poly.entity_id
_entity_poly.type
_entity_poly.pdbx_seq_one_letter_code
_entity_poly.pdbx_strand_id
1 'polypeptide(L)'
;LFLLLIFYFSDGCSDEKERQRICVENFRRAVKELNDNAARDCWNHLHVAVNALIGHVSYQRVQDHGPKFTDFTEHHPLFPQYFLYPGKWEASWEDEENMMYTHEGSRFMALNGWVMDDIPLTNFAEPPSMVYFRRELICWGDSVKLRYGMSEADNPYLWRRMSSYTRKTAEIFHGIRIDNCHSTPIHVAEYMLNEARDARPELYVCAELFTRREDVDNLFVNRLGIVSLIREAMSAPTPDELGRLVHRYGGEPIGSFMPYPYRPLTSSVAQAFFFDLTHDNCSPIMSKSVYDVLPTAAIVSSACCAIGSNRGLDELIPYHIHVVSEKRLYCSWASEDESTAAKAVADGTVSMETGILKARLALNKLHLYLSTHGFTQLYVDRKTDEVHVIKRQNPITCESVVIVARNCFNPAGMASRRALLAPCSLIGDLKTILLEAYVEIGELPPDCRSHPIGPKSSTESCPLLSDGEQFLTGLKNVHLKMLENLKVFNSSMIERVESISSQNSEVEFTELPAGAVLAMMVTLKPEAREAVHTLRYELALIGFNGYQPIPSQDMNNFQSSVKPLSKILEKLSLVDFSYVLYRCDEEERSEYPDQGAYYVPDYGKLTFCGLQGCISVLKEAKASNNLGHPICKNIRDGDWLADYIVARLKLNPNTVQLSEWFWEIFAIYKKIPFDLKPSYFEAIISSVYNMVCKTIVQKMSLFIGRGSDFLKNLAISSLMFCNNCKNALLPEVSHLVEFTDNCHQYSYPYQKIMPSIAAGLPHFSHGLFRNWGRDTFIALPGILLITGRYDEAKYIILAYGSCLRHGLIPNLVGEGNFARYNCRDAVWWWLLAIRCYCELKKDFSILTQPVRRLFPSTETGFSTVPIEQPLRETMQEALEAHFYGTNFREENAGPQIDEHMRDEGFNVEIGVDKSTGFVYGGNAWNCGTWMDKMGSSDLAINRGVPATPRDGSAVELIGLSYAVISWLSSAHQLKAYPFNGVRKRKSNDEVWTWENWKIMLIENFERHFWIPMQDCPNDNLVELDLDLVNVRGIYKDSYKASNRWADYQFRPNFLITMTLAPDLFKVGNALCALKQVEELLLGPLGMKTLTTR
;
A
#
# COMPACT_ATOMS: atom_id res chain seq x y z
N LEU A 1 -40.84 -10.12 -28.65
CA LEU A 1 -40.92 -8.87 -29.44
C LEU A 1 -41.59 -9.05 -30.82
N PHE A 2 -41.15 -10.00 -31.66
CA PHE A 2 -41.71 -10.20 -33.02
C PHE A 2 -43.22 -10.47 -33.05
N LEU A 3 -43.74 -11.28 -32.13
CA LEU A 3 -45.18 -11.51 -31.98
C LEU A 3 -45.95 -10.27 -31.49
N LEU A 4 -45.31 -9.38 -30.71
CA LEU A 4 -45.95 -8.14 -30.23
C LEU A 4 -46.16 -7.11 -31.36
N LEU A 5 -45.30 -7.07 -32.38
CA LEU A 5 -45.48 -6.21 -33.57
C LEU A 5 -46.64 -6.65 -34.47
N ILE A 6 -47.05 -7.93 -34.39
CA ILE A 6 -48.12 -8.51 -35.21
C ILE A 6 -49.50 -8.32 -34.56
N PHE A 7 -49.56 -8.37 -33.22
CA PHE A 7 -50.81 -8.41 -32.45
C PHE A 7 -51.14 -7.11 -31.71
N TYR A 8 -50.48 -5.98 -32.02
CA TYR A 8 -50.79 -4.69 -31.41
C TYR A 8 -52.22 -4.27 -31.78
N PHE A 9 -53.15 -4.44 -30.83
CA PHE A 9 -54.54 -3.98 -30.75
C PHE A 9 -55.13 -3.40 -32.04
N SER A 10 -55.78 -4.25 -32.80
CA SER A 10 -56.76 -3.80 -33.79
C SER A 10 -58.12 -3.56 -33.10
N ASP A 11 -58.14 -2.73 -32.04
CA ASP A 11 -59.38 -2.21 -31.46
C ASP A 11 -59.97 -1.23 -32.47
N GLY A 12 -60.84 -1.74 -33.35
CA GLY A 12 -61.47 -0.97 -34.43
C GLY A 12 -61.66 -1.71 -35.77
N CYS A 13 -61.28 -2.99 -35.88
CA CYS A 13 -61.62 -3.79 -37.08
C CYS A 13 -63.11 -4.10 -37.15
N SER A 14 -63.71 -3.94 -38.33
CA SER A 14 -65.13 -4.17 -38.56
C SER A 14 -65.49 -5.65 -38.73
N ASP A 15 -64.56 -6.48 -39.22
CA ASP A 15 -64.69 -7.93 -39.36
C ASP A 15 -63.33 -8.67 -39.33
N GLU A 16 -63.38 -10.01 -39.34
CA GLU A 16 -62.19 -10.89 -39.30
C GLU A 16 -61.32 -10.80 -40.56
N LYS A 17 -61.90 -10.49 -41.73
CA LYS A 17 -61.13 -10.33 -42.98
C LYS A 17 -60.26 -9.07 -42.92
N GLU A 18 -60.80 -7.99 -42.36
CA GLU A 18 -60.06 -6.75 -42.14
C GLU A 18 -58.90 -6.96 -41.16
N ARG A 19 -59.14 -7.68 -40.05
CA ARG A 19 -58.09 -8.06 -39.11
C ARG A 19 -56.98 -8.87 -39.79
N GLN A 20 -57.33 -9.89 -40.57
CA GLN A 20 -56.36 -10.71 -41.30
C GLN A 20 -55.53 -9.88 -42.29
N ARG A 21 -56.16 -8.96 -43.03
CA ARG A 21 -55.44 -8.05 -43.95
C ARG A 21 -54.42 -7.19 -43.20
N ILE A 22 -54.83 -6.55 -42.10
CA ILE A 22 -53.97 -5.68 -41.29
C ILE A 22 -52.81 -6.49 -40.67
N CYS A 23 -53.07 -7.69 -40.15
CA CYS A 23 -52.02 -8.57 -39.62
C CYS A 23 -51.02 -8.99 -40.71
N VAL A 24 -51.48 -9.32 -41.93
CA VAL A 24 -50.59 -9.65 -43.06
C VAL A 24 -49.76 -8.45 -43.51
N GLU A 25 -50.34 -7.24 -43.55
CA GLU A 25 -49.63 -6.01 -43.86
C GLU A 25 -48.57 -5.68 -42.79
N ASN A 26 -48.92 -5.81 -41.50
CA ASN A 26 -47.99 -5.63 -40.39
C ASN A 26 -46.87 -6.67 -40.39
N PHE A 27 -47.18 -7.94 -40.64
CA PHE A 27 -46.19 -8.99 -40.79
C PHE A 27 -45.23 -8.70 -41.96
N ARG A 28 -45.77 -8.33 -43.12
CA ARG A 28 -44.96 -7.96 -44.29
C ARG A 28 -44.06 -6.76 -43.98
N ARG A 29 -44.56 -5.75 -43.27
CA ARG A 29 -43.77 -4.58 -42.84
C ARG A 29 -42.66 -4.97 -41.87
N ALA A 30 -42.95 -5.80 -40.86
CA ALA A 30 -41.95 -6.27 -39.90
C ALA A 30 -40.86 -7.14 -40.57
N VAL A 31 -41.24 -8.04 -41.49
CA VAL A 31 -40.28 -8.83 -42.27
C VAL A 31 -39.44 -7.92 -43.16
N LYS A 32 -40.05 -6.92 -43.81
CA LYS A 32 -39.31 -5.93 -44.60
C LYS A 32 -38.30 -5.17 -43.73
N GLU A 33 -38.70 -4.69 -42.55
CA GLU A 33 -37.81 -3.98 -41.64
C GLU A 33 -36.64 -4.85 -41.16
N LEU A 34 -36.88 -6.12 -40.83
CA LEU A 34 -35.81 -7.07 -40.50
C LEU A 34 -34.87 -7.31 -41.68
N ASN A 35 -35.40 -7.47 -42.89
CA ASN A 35 -34.59 -7.62 -44.09
C ASN A 35 -33.81 -6.34 -44.43
N ASP A 36 -34.40 -5.16 -44.23
CA ASP A 36 -33.74 -3.87 -44.42
C ASP A 36 -32.60 -3.69 -43.38
N ASN A 37 -32.78 -4.16 -42.14
CA ASN A 37 -31.73 -4.19 -41.12
C ASN A 37 -30.59 -5.15 -41.51
N ALA A 38 -30.92 -6.40 -41.86
CA ALA A 38 -29.94 -7.39 -42.29
C ALA A 38 -29.20 -6.95 -43.58
N ALA A 39 -29.91 -6.30 -44.50
CA ALA A 39 -29.32 -5.71 -45.69
C ALA A 39 -28.34 -4.59 -45.33
N ARG A 40 -28.69 -3.70 -44.40
CA ARG A 40 -27.76 -2.66 -43.90
C ARG A 40 -26.50 -3.27 -43.29
N ASP A 41 -26.64 -4.31 -42.47
CA ASP A 41 -25.48 -4.99 -41.87
C ASP A 41 -24.60 -5.66 -42.94
N CYS A 42 -25.22 -6.33 -43.91
CA CYS A 42 -24.51 -6.93 -45.06
C CYS A 42 -23.77 -5.85 -45.88
N TRP A 43 -24.43 -4.74 -46.20
CA TRP A 43 -23.82 -3.60 -46.89
C TRP A 43 -22.62 -3.05 -46.14
N ASN A 44 -22.71 -2.93 -44.81
CA ASN A 44 -21.60 -2.50 -43.98
C ASN A 44 -20.41 -3.48 -44.09
N HIS A 45 -20.66 -4.80 -44.03
CA HIS A 45 -19.57 -5.79 -44.19
C HIS A 45 -18.92 -5.74 -45.57
N LEU A 46 -19.72 -5.61 -46.63
CA LEU A 46 -19.22 -5.48 -48.00
C LEU A 46 -18.42 -4.20 -48.19
N HIS A 47 -18.87 -3.07 -47.63
CA HIS A 47 -18.12 -1.82 -47.65
C HIS A 47 -16.75 -1.97 -46.98
N VAL A 48 -16.69 -2.62 -45.82
CA VAL A 48 -15.42 -2.91 -45.13
C VAL A 48 -14.53 -3.82 -45.99
N ALA A 49 -15.08 -4.88 -46.56
CA ALA A 49 -14.35 -5.79 -47.46
C ALA A 49 -13.72 -5.08 -48.65
N VAL A 50 -14.48 -4.24 -49.33
CA VAL A 50 -13.98 -3.47 -50.47
C VAL A 50 -12.88 -2.50 -50.05
N ASN A 51 -13.05 -1.80 -48.93
CA ASN A 51 -12.03 -0.87 -48.41
C ASN A 51 -10.75 -1.61 -48.00
N ALA A 52 -10.85 -2.78 -47.38
CA ALA A 52 -9.70 -3.59 -46.98
C ALA A 52 -8.90 -4.09 -48.20
N LEU A 53 -9.60 -4.52 -49.26
CA LEU A 53 -8.97 -4.90 -50.53
C LEU A 53 -8.31 -3.71 -51.23
N ILE A 54 -8.97 -2.54 -51.27
CA ILE A 54 -8.37 -1.29 -51.78
C ILE A 54 -7.09 -0.97 -50.99
N GLY A 55 -7.12 -1.10 -49.67
CA GLY A 55 -5.96 -0.90 -48.80
C GLY A 55 -4.80 -1.84 -49.15
N HIS A 56 -5.07 -3.14 -49.30
CA HIS A 56 -4.06 -4.14 -49.69
C HIS A 56 -3.42 -3.85 -51.04
N VAL A 57 -4.25 -3.59 -52.06
CA VAL A 57 -3.76 -3.26 -53.42
C VAL A 57 -2.96 -1.96 -53.38
N SER A 58 -3.45 -0.94 -52.67
CA SER A 58 -2.76 0.33 -52.53
C SER A 58 -1.40 0.15 -51.87
N TYR A 59 -1.31 -0.61 -50.78
CA TYR A 59 -0.04 -0.92 -50.13
C TYR A 59 0.91 -1.67 -51.06
N GLN A 60 0.47 -2.78 -51.64
CA GLN A 60 1.34 -3.65 -52.45
C GLN A 60 1.84 -3.00 -53.75
N ARG A 61 1.11 -2.03 -54.30
CA ARG A 61 1.32 -1.54 -55.67
C ARG A 61 1.63 -0.04 -55.78
N VAL A 62 1.08 0.78 -54.88
CA VAL A 62 1.06 2.25 -55.06
C VAL A 62 1.80 2.99 -53.95
N GLN A 63 1.53 2.65 -52.69
CA GLN A 63 2.06 3.37 -51.54
C GLN A 63 3.59 3.29 -51.52
N ASP A 64 4.21 4.36 -51.06
CA ASP A 64 5.67 4.42 -51.05
C ASP A 64 6.27 3.30 -50.23
N HIS A 65 5.94 3.22 -48.95
CA HIS A 65 6.40 2.19 -48.01
C HIS A 65 5.93 0.73 -48.27
N GLY A 66 5.35 0.43 -49.44
CA GLY A 66 4.97 -0.93 -49.81
C GLY A 66 5.91 -1.57 -50.86
N PRO A 67 5.72 -2.85 -51.19
CA PRO A 67 6.64 -3.60 -52.08
C PRO A 67 6.64 -3.14 -53.55
N LYS A 68 5.64 -2.36 -53.99
CA LYS A 68 5.52 -1.81 -55.36
C LYS A 68 5.66 -2.87 -56.47
N PHE A 69 5.00 -4.02 -56.31
CA PHE A 69 5.00 -5.05 -57.35
C PHE A 69 4.39 -4.51 -58.65
N THR A 70 5.11 -4.61 -59.77
CA THR A 70 4.65 -4.10 -61.07
C THR A 70 4.05 -5.18 -61.96
N ASP A 71 4.22 -6.45 -61.61
CA ASP A 71 3.81 -7.62 -62.37
C ASP A 71 2.52 -8.26 -61.81
N PHE A 72 1.71 -8.83 -62.70
CA PHE A 72 0.51 -9.60 -62.35
C PHE A 72 0.76 -11.06 -62.69
N THR A 73 1.15 -11.84 -61.68
CA THR A 73 1.52 -13.25 -61.82
C THR A 73 0.81 -14.09 -60.77
N GLU A 74 0.88 -15.42 -60.86
CA GLU A 74 0.40 -16.31 -59.78
C GLU A 74 1.13 -16.04 -58.45
N HIS A 75 2.37 -15.57 -58.50
CA HIS A 75 3.14 -15.20 -57.32
C HIS A 75 2.78 -13.80 -56.76
N HIS A 76 2.33 -12.88 -57.63
CA HIS A 76 1.87 -11.55 -57.26
C HIS A 76 0.44 -11.31 -57.76
N PRO A 77 -0.58 -11.98 -57.17
CA PRO A 77 -1.97 -11.78 -57.56
C PRO A 77 -2.45 -10.36 -57.21
N LEU A 78 -3.58 -9.95 -57.80
CA LEU A 78 -4.19 -8.65 -57.49
C LEU A 78 -4.75 -8.61 -56.06
N PHE A 79 -5.35 -9.72 -55.60
CA PHE A 79 -5.90 -9.82 -54.25
C PHE A 79 -5.18 -10.90 -53.44
N PRO A 80 -5.07 -10.74 -52.11
CA PRO A 80 -4.49 -11.76 -51.26
C PRO A 80 -5.27 -13.08 -51.36
N GLN A 81 -4.53 -14.18 -51.36
CA GLN A 81 -5.12 -15.50 -51.20
C GLN A 81 -5.39 -15.73 -49.71
N TYR A 82 -6.64 -15.99 -49.35
CA TYR A 82 -7.05 -16.21 -47.96
C TYR A 82 -7.21 -17.70 -47.60
N PHE A 83 -7.31 -18.56 -48.61
CA PHE A 83 -7.51 -19.99 -48.47
C PHE A 83 -6.58 -20.75 -49.40
N LEU A 84 -5.96 -21.80 -48.86
CA LEU A 84 -5.17 -22.75 -49.61
C LEU A 84 -6.03 -23.96 -49.98
N TYR A 85 -6.00 -24.33 -51.25
CA TYR A 85 -6.58 -25.57 -51.75
C TYR A 85 -5.49 -26.41 -52.45
N PRO A 86 -5.24 -27.66 -52.03
CA PRO A 86 -4.12 -28.47 -52.53
C PRO A 86 -4.37 -29.19 -53.86
N GLY A 87 -5.57 -29.12 -54.45
CA GLY A 87 -5.90 -29.77 -55.74
C GLY A 87 -5.51 -28.93 -56.97
N LYS A 88 -5.53 -29.53 -58.17
CA LYS A 88 -5.39 -28.80 -59.44
C LYS A 88 -6.64 -27.96 -59.71
N TRP A 89 -6.43 -26.71 -60.13
CA TRP A 89 -7.48 -25.69 -60.26
C TRP A 89 -7.88 -25.49 -61.72
N GLU A 90 -9.07 -25.97 -62.11
CA GLU A 90 -9.61 -25.82 -63.48
C GLU A 90 -11.15 -25.57 -63.50
N ALA A 91 -11.76 -25.22 -62.36
CA ALA A 91 -13.23 -25.14 -62.18
C ALA A 91 -13.76 -23.69 -62.21
N SER A 92 -15.07 -23.49 -62.47
CA SER A 92 -15.70 -22.16 -62.40
C SER A 92 -16.06 -21.77 -60.96
N TRP A 93 -16.40 -20.49 -60.71
CA TRP A 93 -16.80 -20.04 -59.37
C TRP A 93 -18.10 -20.74 -58.88
N GLU A 94 -18.98 -21.14 -59.79
CA GLU A 94 -20.17 -21.94 -59.48
C GLU A 94 -19.80 -23.36 -59.01
N ASP A 95 -18.77 -23.97 -59.62
CA ASP A 95 -18.26 -25.27 -59.18
C ASP A 95 -17.62 -25.17 -57.81
N GLU A 96 -16.88 -24.09 -57.52
CA GLU A 96 -16.32 -23.80 -56.19
C GLU A 96 -17.41 -23.68 -55.12
N GLU A 97 -18.45 -22.89 -55.39
CA GLU A 97 -19.59 -22.72 -54.49
C GLU A 97 -20.26 -24.07 -54.23
N ASN A 98 -20.49 -24.88 -55.27
CA ASN A 98 -21.04 -26.21 -55.11
C ASN A 98 -20.13 -27.12 -54.27
N MET A 99 -18.80 -27.06 -54.47
CA MET A 99 -17.82 -27.83 -53.71
C MET A 99 -17.83 -27.49 -52.21
N MET A 100 -18.08 -26.23 -51.84
CA MET A 100 -18.18 -25.81 -50.43
C MET A 100 -19.27 -26.57 -49.65
N TYR A 101 -20.33 -27.02 -50.33
CA TYR A 101 -21.41 -27.80 -49.72
C TYR A 101 -21.17 -29.32 -49.76
N THR A 102 -19.98 -29.76 -50.18
CA THR A 102 -19.56 -31.17 -50.21
C THR A 102 -18.40 -31.44 -49.23
N HIS A 103 -17.99 -32.71 -49.11
CA HIS A 103 -16.80 -33.08 -48.32
C HIS A 103 -15.50 -32.48 -48.90
N GLU A 104 -15.46 -32.10 -50.19
CA GLU A 104 -14.30 -31.41 -50.77
C GLU A 104 -14.12 -30.01 -50.18
N GLY A 105 -15.19 -29.37 -49.69
CA GLY A 105 -15.15 -28.11 -48.97
C GLY A 105 -14.21 -28.12 -47.75
N SER A 106 -14.00 -29.28 -47.12
CA SER A 106 -13.09 -29.42 -45.97
C SER A 106 -11.60 -29.30 -46.33
N ARG A 107 -11.27 -29.25 -47.63
CA ARG A 107 -9.89 -29.09 -48.12
C ARG A 107 -9.47 -27.64 -48.30
N PHE A 108 -10.42 -26.69 -48.21
CA PHE A 108 -10.13 -25.27 -48.19
C PHE A 108 -9.63 -24.87 -46.81
N MET A 109 -8.32 -24.65 -46.71
CA MET A 109 -7.66 -24.35 -45.45
C MET A 109 -7.45 -22.84 -45.33
N ALA A 110 -7.95 -22.24 -44.27
CA ALA A 110 -7.74 -20.82 -44.00
C ALA A 110 -6.26 -20.54 -43.76
N LEU A 111 -5.73 -19.53 -44.44
CA LEU A 111 -4.38 -19.03 -44.22
C LEU A 111 -4.33 -18.12 -43.00
N ASN A 112 -3.21 -18.14 -42.27
CA ASN A 112 -3.03 -17.33 -41.07
C ASN A 112 -2.58 -15.90 -41.44
N GLY A 113 -2.49 -15.04 -40.44
CA GLY A 113 -2.07 -13.65 -40.60
C GLY A 113 -2.28 -12.89 -39.31
N TRP A 114 -2.41 -11.57 -39.43
CA TRP A 114 -2.71 -10.70 -38.32
C TRP A 114 -3.75 -9.65 -38.72
N VAL A 115 -4.46 -9.12 -37.72
CA VAL A 115 -5.53 -8.13 -37.89
C VAL A 115 -5.12 -6.87 -37.13
N MET A 116 -5.25 -5.71 -37.78
CA MET A 116 -5.01 -4.42 -37.12
C MET A 116 -6.02 -4.24 -35.98
N ASP A 117 -5.53 -3.93 -34.78
CA ASP A 117 -6.33 -3.65 -33.58
C ASP A 117 -7.27 -4.80 -33.15
N ASP A 118 -6.85 -6.05 -33.36
CA ASP A 118 -7.60 -7.23 -32.93
C ASP A 118 -7.77 -7.32 -31.41
N ILE A 119 -8.76 -8.10 -30.97
CA ILE A 119 -8.99 -8.44 -29.57
C ILE A 119 -8.15 -9.68 -29.23
N PRO A 120 -7.07 -9.58 -28.43
CA PRO A 120 -6.09 -10.66 -28.24
C PRO A 120 -6.64 -11.97 -27.62
N LEU A 121 -7.82 -11.92 -27.02
CA LEU A 121 -8.45 -13.09 -26.38
C LEU A 121 -9.42 -13.83 -27.31
N THR A 122 -9.66 -13.32 -28.51
CA THR A 122 -10.58 -13.93 -29.47
C THR A 122 -9.82 -14.52 -30.65
N ASN A 123 -10.28 -15.67 -31.14
CA ASN A 123 -9.74 -16.26 -32.35
C ASN A 123 -10.46 -15.66 -33.56
N PHE A 124 -9.77 -14.80 -34.33
CA PHE A 124 -10.34 -14.15 -35.51
C PHE A 124 -10.81 -15.12 -36.61
N ALA A 125 -10.44 -16.41 -36.55
CA ALA A 125 -10.88 -17.41 -37.51
C ALA A 125 -12.15 -18.18 -37.09
N GLU A 126 -12.62 -18.00 -35.86
CA GLU A 126 -13.78 -18.72 -35.34
C GLU A 126 -15.00 -17.79 -35.18
N PRO A 127 -16.24 -18.31 -35.30
CA PRO A 127 -17.44 -17.53 -35.05
C PRO A 127 -17.41 -16.89 -33.63
N PRO A 128 -17.88 -15.65 -33.46
CA PRO A 128 -18.64 -14.83 -34.41
C PRO A 128 -17.78 -13.92 -35.32
N SER A 129 -16.46 -14.14 -35.40
CA SER A 129 -15.58 -13.30 -36.21
C SER A 129 -15.97 -13.30 -37.69
N MET A 130 -15.85 -12.13 -38.33
CA MET A 130 -16.13 -11.92 -39.76
C MET A 130 -14.88 -11.50 -40.54
N VAL A 131 -13.69 -11.62 -39.95
CA VAL A 131 -12.42 -11.10 -40.49
C VAL A 131 -12.12 -11.60 -41.91
N TYR A 132 -12.28 -12.90 -42.17
CA TYR A 132 -12.06 -13.46 -43.52
C TYR A 132 -13.09 -12.95 -44.54
N PHE A 133 -14.36 -12.81 -44.12
CA PHE A 133 -15.43 -12.31 -44.98
C PHE A 133 -15.23 -10.81 -45.30
N ARG A 134 -14.88 -10.02 -44.29
CA ARG A 134 -14.57 -8.59 -44.38
C ARG A 134 -13.18 -8.29 -44.91
N ARG A 135 -12.39 -9.30 -45.28
CA ARG A 135 -11.03 -9.15 -45.85
C ARG A 135 -10.07 -8.31 -44.98
N GLU A 136 -10.33 -8.25 -43.67
CA GLU A 136 -9.57 -7.45 -42.70
C GLU A 136 -8.20 -8.07 -42.35
N LEU A 137 -8.03 -9.37 -42.63
CA LEU A 137 -6.79 -10.10 -42.37
C LEU A 137 -5.67 -9.68 -43.32
N ILE A 138 -4.52 -9.30 -42.76
CA ILE A 138 -3.25 -9.21 -43.48
C ILE A 138 -2.68 -10.63 -43.53
N CYS A 139 -2.90 -11.29 -44.67
CA CYS A 139 -2.74 -12.72 -44.82
C CYS A 139 -1.29 -13.12 -45.16
N TRP A 140 -0.80 -14.17 -44.50
CA TRP A 140 0.48 -14.82 -44.81
C TRP A 140 0.23 -16.00 -45.75
N GLY A 141 0.59 -15.84 -47.02
CA GLY A 141 0.34 -16.85 -48.07
C GLY A 141 1.10 -18.16 -47.90
N ASP A 142 2.10 -18.20 -47.02
CA ASP A 142 2.97 -19.35 -46.74
C ASP A 142 2.49 -20.23 -45.58
N SER A 143 1.49 -19.79 -44.82
CA SER A 143 1.16 -20.37 -43.50
C SER A 143 -0.33 -20.68 -43.35
N VAL A 144 -0.66 -21.96 -43.16
CA VAL A 144 -2.03 -22.41 -42.84
C VAL A 144 -2.31 -22.23 -41.35
N LYS A 145 -3.48 -21.66 -41.00
CA LYS A 145 -3.89 -21.49 -39.59
C LYS A 145 -4.33 -22.83 -39.00
N LEU A 146 -3.73 -23.19 -37.87
CA LEU A 146 -4.03 -24.44 -37.16
C LEU A 146 -5.27 -24.27 -36.27
N ARG A 147 -6.31 -25.08 -36.51
CA ARG A 147 -7.55 -25.08 -35.72
C ARG A 147 -7.48 -26.13 -34.61
N TYR A 148 -7.17 -25.68 -33.39
CA TYR A 148 -7.10 -26.54 -32.20
C TYR A 148 -8.48 -26.87 -31.61
N GLY A 149 -9.42 -25.94 -31.63
CA GLY A 149 -10.67 -26.04 -30.88
C GLY A 149 -10.50 -25.71 -29.39
N MET A 150 -11.47 -26.09 -28.57
CA MET A 150 -11.48 -25.84 -27.12
C MET A 150 -10.71 -26.92 -26.34
N SER A 151 -10.57 -28.11 -26.91
CA SER A 151 -9.90 -29.25 -26.27
C SER A 151 -9.28 -30.21 -27.29
N GLU A 152 -8.49 -31.17 -26.81
CA GLU A 152 -7.94 -32.25 -27.65
C GLU A 152 -9.02 -33.00 -28.45
N ALA A 153 -10.24 -33.15 -27.91
CA ALA A 153 -11.32 -33.86 -28.56
C ALA A 153 -11.75 -33.23 -29.90
N ASP A 154 -11.56 -31.91 -30.06
CA ASP A 154 -11.95 -31.19 -31.27
C ASP A 154 -10.98 -31.47 -32.44
N ASN A 155 -9.71 -31.73 -32.15
CA ASN A 155 -8.70 -32.09 -33.15
C ASN A 155 -7.57 -32.99 -32.60
N PRO A 156 -7.84 -34.27 -32.29
CA PRO A 156 -6.92 -35.11 -31.54
C PRO A 156 -5.57 -35.35 -32.23
N TYR A 157 -5.52 -35.26 -33.55
CA TYR A 157 -4.26 -35.40 -34.29
C TYR A 157 -3.36 -34.18 -34.09
N LEU A 158 -3.92 -32.97 -34.23
CA LEU A 158 -3.16 -31.73 -34.11
C LEU A 158 -2.57 -31.58 -32.71
N TRP A 159 -3.38 -31.77 -31.68
CA TRP A 159 -2.93 -31.68 -30.28
C TRP A 159 -1.79 -32.65 -30.00
N ARG A 160 -1.93 -33.94 -30.31
CA ARG A 160 -0.85 -34.94 -30.12
C ARG A 160 0.43 -34.61 -30.90
N ARG A 161 0.30 -34.17 -32.16
CA ARG A 161 1.45 -33.76 -32.98
C ARG A 161 2.18 -32.60 -32.32
N MET A 162 1.44 -31.59 -31.87
CA MET A 162 2.02 -30.39 -31.28
C MET A 162 2.57 -30.61 -29.88
N SER A 163 1.94 -31.46 -29.06
CA SER A 163 2.52 -31.91 -27.78
C SER A 163 3.85 -32.62 -27.99
N SER A 164 3.94 -33.52 -28.97
CA SER A 164 5.21 -34.20 -29.27
C SER A 164 6.27 -33.23 -29.79
N TYR A 165 5.90 -32.27 -30.64
CA TYR A 165 6.80 -31.21 -31.11
C TYR A 165 7.31 -30.36 -29.94
N THR A 166 6.40 -29.83 -29.12
CA THR A 166 6.74 -28.95 -28.02
C THR A 166 7.62 -29.66 -26.99
N ARG A 167 7.31 -30.92 -26.67
CA ARG A 167 8.12 -31.76 -25.78
C ARG A 167 9.53 -31.97 -26.33
N LYS A 168 9.68 -32.37 -27.60
CA LYS A 168 10.99 -32.55 -28.24
C LYS A 168 11.80 -31.25 -28.26
N THR A 169 11.14 -30.12 -28.52
CA THR A 169 11.80 -28.80 -28.46
C THR A 169 12.33 -28.53 -27.05
N ALA A 170 11.53 -28.79 -26.01
CA ALA A 170 11.96 -28.61 -24.62
C ALA A 170 13.06 -29.59 -24.17
N GLU A 171 13.10 -30.80 -24.73
CA GLU A 171 14.19 -31.75 -24.48
C GLU A 171 15.54 -31.22 -25.02
N ILE A 172 15.52 -30.56 -26.19
CA ILE A 172 16.72 -30.03 -26.86
C ILE A 172 17.15 -28.67 -26.30
N PHE A 173 16.21 -27.75 -26.10
CA PHE A 173 16.49 -26.34 -25.80
C PHE A 173 16.20 -25.96 -24.34
N HIS A 174 16.99 -25.03 -23.81
CA HIS A 174 16.81 -24.50 -22.45
C HIS A 174 15.68 -23.48 -22.34
N GLY A 175 15.21 -22.95 -23.47
CA GLY A 175 14.12 -21.99 -23.50
C GLY A 175 13.42 -21.92 -24.84
N ILE A 176 12.24 -21.31 -24.83
CA ILE A 176 11.37 -21.15 -26.00
C ILE A 176 10.95 -19.68 -26.11
N ARG A 177 11.05 -19.13 -27.33
CA ARG A 177 10.44 -17.86 -27.74
C ARG A 177 9.06 -18.16 -28.32
N ILE A 178 8.02 -17.58 -27.74
CA ILE A 178 6.66 -17.65 -28.29
C ILE A 178 6.47 -16.44 -29.20
N ASP A 179 6.47 -16.72 -30.50
CA ASP A 179 6.14 -15.75 -31.53
C ASP A 179 4.66 -15.39 -31.49
N ASN A 180 4.32 -14.11 -31.67
CA ASN A 180 2.93 -13.64 -31.73
C ASN A 180 2.02 -14.24 -30.64
N CYS A 181 2.50 -14.26 -29.38
CA CYS A 181 1.85 -14.97 -28.28
C CYS A 181 0.40 -14.50 -28.04
N HIS A 182 0.17 -13.20 -28.24
CA HIS A 182 -1.14 -12.56 -28.12
C HIS A 182 -2.18 -13.07 -29.14
N SER A 183 -1.75 -13.72 -30.22
CA SER A 183 -2.63 -14.30 -31.25
C SER A 183 -2.81 -15.82 -31.07
N THR A 184 -2.17 -16.41 -30.06
CA THR A 184 -2.32 -17.83 -29.73
C THR A 184 -3.41 -17.99 -28.67
N PRO A 185 -4.43 -18.85 -28.90
CA PRO A 185 -5.44 -19.12 -27.87
C PRO A 185 -4.77 -19.55 -26.56
N ILE A 186 -5.06 -18.82 -25.48
CA ILE A 186 -4.32 -18.94 -24.23
C ILE A 186 -4.35 -20.36 -23.64
N HIS A 187 -5.47 -21.09 -23.79
CA HIS A 187 -5.60 -22.47 -23.30
C HIS A 187 -4.71 -23.45 -24.08
N VAL A 188 -4.48 -23.20 -25.38
CA VAL A 188 -3.56 -24.01 -26.19
C VAL A 188 -2.12 -23.75 -25.75
N ALA A 189 -1.74 -22.47 -25.61
CA ALA A 189 -0.40 -22.11 -25.15
C ALA A 189 -0.11 -22.68 -23.75
N GLU A 190 -1.08 -22.58 -22.83
CA GLU A 190 -0.98 -23.11 -21.47
C GLU A 190 -0.73 -24.62 -21.47
N TYR A 191 -1.52 -25.37 -22.22
CA TYR A 191 -1.33 -26.82 -22.36
C TYR A 191 0.03 -27.18 -22.94
N MET A 192 0.43 -26.54 -24.05
CA MET A 192 1.70 -26.84 -24.71
C MET A 192 2.90 -26.50 -23.82
N LEU A 193 2.84 -25.40 -23.07
CA LEU A 193 3.91 -25.05 -22.13
C LEU A 193 3.96 -25.97 -20.92
N ASN A 194 2.82 -26.51 -20.47
CA ASN A 194 2.82 -27.55 -19.45
C ASN A 194 3.53 -28.82 -19.95
N GLU A 195 3.21 -29.26 -21.17
CA GLU A 195 3.91 -30.38 -21.81
C GLU A 195 5.42 -30.13 -21.96
N ALA A 196 5.81 -28.88 -22.24
CA ALA A 196 7.20 -28.46 -22.32
C ALA A 196 7.89 -28.53 -20.95
N ARG A 197 7.23 -28.02 -19.89
CA ARG A 197 7.76 -27.99 -18.52
C ARG A 197 7.81 -29.36 -17.87
N ASP A 198 6.92 -30.26 -18.25
CA ASP A 198 6.99 -31.67 -17.84
C ASP A 198 8.27 -32.34 -18.34
N ALA A 199 8.72 -31.99 -19.56
CA ALA A 199 10.02 -32.44 -20.07
C ALA A 199 11.22 -31.65 -19.53
N ARG A 200 11.05 -30.34 -19.27
CA ARG A 200 12.08 -29.48 -18.69
C ARG A 200 11.48 -28.53 -17.66
N PRO A 201 11.53 -28.85 -16.36
CA PRO A 201 10.96 -28.01 -15.31
C PRO A 201 11.51 -26.57 -15.27
N GLU A 202 12.80 -26.41 -15.57
CA GLU A 202 13.52 -25.12 -15.57
C GLU A 202 13.44 -24.38 -16.94
N LEU A 203 12.41 -24.64 -17.74
CA LEU A 203 12.28 -24.05 -19.08
C LEU A 203 12.13 -22.53 -19.02
N TYR A 204 13.06 -21.80 -19.66
CA TYR A 204 12.95 -20.36 -19.82
C TYR A 204 11.98 -20.01 -20.95
N VAL A 205 10.94 -19.23 -20.66
CA VAL A 205 9.93 -18.84 -21.66
C VAL A 205 9.98 -17.33 -21.86
N CYS A 206 10.20 -16.89 -23.09
CA CYS A 206 10.00 -15.49 -23.47
C CYS A 206 8.91 -15.37 -24.55
N ALA A 207 8.23 -14.24 -24.58
CA ALA A 207 7.13 -14.03 -25.51
C ALA A 207 7.19 -12.65 -26.16
N GLU A 208 6.84 -12.62 -27.44
CA GLU A 208 6.42 -11.41 -28.12
C GLU A 208 4.95 -11.15 -27.82
N LEU A 209 4.68 -10.17 -26.96
CA LEU A 209 3.35 -9.90 -26.42
C LEU A 209 3.10 -8.39 -26.39
N PHE A 210 2.18 -7.95 -27.25
CA PHE A 210 1.87 -6.54 -27.50
C PHE A 210 0.35 -6.29 -27.50
N THR A 211 -0.32 -6.57 -26.38
CA THR A 211 -1.80 -6.42 -26.31
C THR A 211 -2.27 -4.96 -26.18
N ARG A 212 -1.34 -4.01 -26.07
CA ARG A 212 -1.55 -2.58 -25.71
C ARG A 212 -2.23 -2.37 -24.35
N ARG A 213 -2.44 -3.45 -23.58
CA ARG A 213 -3.14 -3.48 -22.30
C ARG A 213 -2.34 -4.28 -21.30
N GLU A 214 -1.71 -3.59 -20.35
CA GLU A 214 -0.85 -4.22 -19.35
C GLU A 214 -1.61 -5.23 -18.47
N ASP A 215 -2.91 -5.04 -18.24
CA ASP A 215 -3.75 -6.00 -17.53
C ASP A 215 -3.96 -7.32 -18.30
N VAL A 216 -4.06 -7.24 -19.63
CA VAL A 216 -4.14 -8.42 -20.50
C VAL A 216 -2.75 -9.08 -20.62
N ASP A 217 -1.68 -8.30 -20.76
CA ASP A 217 -0.32 -8.85 -20.75
C ASP A 217 -0.04 -9.65 -19.46
N ASN A 218 -0.45 -9.11 -18.31
CA ASN A 218 -0.33 -9.78 -17.01
C ASN A 218 -1.13 -11.08 -16.93
N LEU A 219 -2.31 -11.16 -17.58
CA LEU A 219 -3.08 -12.40 -17.66
C LEU A 219 -2.29 -13.50 -18.38
N PHE A 220 -1.69 -13.18 -19.53
CA PHE A 220 -0.85 -14.12 -20.28
C PHE A 220 0.40 -14.51 -19.48
N VAL A 221 1.11 -13.55 -18.89
CA VAL A 221 2.32 -13.81 -18.09
C VAL A 221 2.01 -14.77 -16.95
N ASN A 222 0.96 -14.50 -16.17
CA ASN A 222 0.61 -15.29 -14.99
C ASN A 222 0.10 -16.69 -15.34
N ARG A 223 -0.75 -16.82 -16.37
CA ARG A 223 -1.29 -18.13 -16.76
C ARG A 223 -0.28 -19.00 -17.47
N LEU A 224 0.50 -18.42 -18.37
CA LEU A 224 1.47 -19.15 -19.18
C LEU A 224 2.81 -19.35 -18.48
N GLY A 225 3.06 -18.67 -17.36
CA GLY A 225 4.35 -18.68 -16.66
C GLY A 225 5.48 -18.10 -17.52
N ILE A 226 5.20 -17.02 -18.26
CA ILE A 226 6.22 -16.35 -19.09
C ILE A 226 7.23 -15.69 -18.15
N VAL A 227 8.52 -15.92 -18.39
CA VAL A 227 9.60 -15.35 -17.58
C VAL A 227 9.86 -13.91 -18.01
N SER A 228 10.00 -13.68 -19.32
CA SER A 228 10.33 -12.35 -19.86
C SER A 228 9.51 -11.97 -21.09
N LEU A 229 9.14 -10.71 -21.18
CA LEU A 229 8.51 -10.12 -22.36
C LEU A 229 9.57 -9.45 -23.24
N ILE A 230 9.48 -9.69 -24.55
CA ILE A 230 10.37 -9.05 -25.52
C ILE A 230 10.04 -7.55 -25.57
N ARG A 231 11.10 -6.73 -25.53
CA ARG A 231 11.08 -5.27 -25.69
C ARG A 231 12.13 -4.88 -26.71
N GLU A 232 11.88 -3.85 -27.51
CA GLU A 232 12.73 -3.49 -28.64
C GLU A 232 13.23 -2.05 -28.51
N ALA A 233 14.53 -1.82 -28.62
CA ALA A 233 15.10 -0.47 -28.65
C ALA A 233 14.72 0.27 -29.94
N MET A 234 14.45 -0.46 -31.02
CA MET A 234 13.99 0.09 -32.29
C MET A 234 12.60 0.71 -32.23
N SER A 235 11.77 0.33 -31.26
CA SER A 235 10.45 0.96 -31.09
C SER A 235 10.55 2.38 -30.53
N ALA A 236 11.71 2.81 -30.04
CA ALA A 236 11.93 4.17 -29.57
C ALA A 236 12.17 5.11 -30.76
N PRO A 237 11.27 6.09 -31.01
CA PRO A 237 11.43 7.06 -32.10
C PRO A 237 12.49 8.13 -31.78
N THR A 238 12.80 8.33 -30.50
CA THR A 238 13.75 9.33 -30.02
C THR A 238 14.71 8.71 -29.00
N PRO A 239 15.90 9.30 -28.79
CA PRO A 239 16.79 8.89 -27.71
C PRO A 239 16.11 8.94 -26.33
N ASP A 240 15.24 9.93 -26.10
CA ASP A 240 14.49 10.10 -24.86
C ASP A 240 13.57 8.90 -24.55
N GLU A 241 12.82 8.43 -25.56
CA GLU A 241 11.99 7.24 -25.41
C GLU A 241 12.81 5.98 -25.13
N LEU A 242 14.02 5.87 -25.70
CA LEU A 242 14.94 4.77 -25.39
C LEU A 242 15.38 4.82 -23.92
N GLY A 243 15.74 6.01 -23.42
CA GLY A 243 16.05 6.22 -22.00
C GLY A 243 14.87 5.85 -21.09
N ARG A 244 13.63 6.19 -21.47
CA ARG A 244 12.42 5.83 -20.72
C ARG A 244 12.18 4.32 -20.66
N LEU A 245 12.45 3.58 -21.74
CA LEU A 245 12.36 2.11 -21.75
C LEU A 245 13.38 1.50 -20.77
N VAL A 246 14.61 2.01 -20.76
CA VAL A 246 15.66 1.56 -19.83
C VAL A 246 15.30 1.90 -18.38
N HIS A 247 14.75 3.09 -18.12
CA HIS A 247 14.27 3.45 -16.79
C HIS A 247 13.14 2.51 -16.30
N ARG A 248 12.20 2.16 -17.18
CA ARG A 248 11.05 1.30 -16.82
C ARG A 248 11.46 -0.16 -16.58
N TYR A 249 12.38 -0.69 -17.38
CA TYR A 249 12.69 -2.13 -17.39
C TYR A 249 14.08 -2.47 -16.84
N GLY A 250 14.90 -1.47 -16.53
CA GLY A 250 16.33 -1.64 -16.26
C GLY A 250 16.72 -1.71 -14.80
N GLY A 251 15.79 -1.79 -13.84
CA GLY A 251 16.10 -2.08 -12.44
C GLY A 251 15.31 -1.25 -11.42
N GLU A 252 15.66 -1.41 -10.15
CA GLU A 252 15.10 -0.61 -9.05
C GLU A 252 15.75 0.78 -9.02
N PRO A 253 15.05 1.85 -8.62
CA PRO A 253 15.68 3.16 -8.44
C PRO A 253 16.85 3.11 -7.44
N ILE A 254 17.90 3.89 -7.70
CA ILE A 254 18.99 4.11 -6.73
C ILE A 254 18.42 4.68 -5.42
N GLY A 255 18.83 4.09 -4.30
CA GLY A 255 18.33 4.48 -2.98
C GLY A 255 16.95 3.90 -2.65
N SER A 256 16.48 2.89 -3.38
CA SER A 256 15.25 2.15 -3.04
C SER A 256 15.24 1.69 -1.58
N PHE A 257 14.05 1.66 -0.98
CA PHE A 257 13.89 1.21 0.40
C PHE A 257 14.33 -0.24 0.56
N MET A 258 15.02 -0.51 1.65
CA MET A 258 15.51 -1.85 1.93
C MET A 258 14.34 -2.82 2.16
N PRO A 259 14.39 -4.04 1.61
CA PRO A 259 13.30 -4.99 1.73
C PRO A 259 13.06 -5.40 3.18
N TYR A 260 11.81 -5.74 3.51
CA TYR A 260 11.49 -6.34 4.80
C TYR A 260 12.14 -7.73 4.94
N PRO A 261 12.49 -8.18 6.16
CA PRO A 261 13.00 -9.54 6.39
C PRO A 261 12.05 -10.63 5.91
N TYR A 262 10.74 -10.32 5.88
CA TYR A 262 9.70 -11.13 5.27
C TYR A 262 9.18 -10.38 4.06
N ARG A 263 9.46 -10.86 2.84
CA ARG A 263 8.98 -10.21 1.61
C ARG A 263 7.57 -10.72 1.30
N PRO A 264 6.51 -9.90 1.44
CA PRO A 264 5.19 -10.29 0.96
C PRO A 264 5.27 -10.50 -0.56
N LEU A 265 4.49 -11.45 -1.09
CA LEU A 265 4.35 -11.61 -2.53
C LEU A 265 3.58 -10.41 -3.07
N THR A 266 4.29 -9.48 -3.72
CA THR A 266 3.72 -8.26 -4.30
C THR A 266 3.74 -8.32 -5.82
N SER A 267 2.79 -7.65 -6.47
CA SER A 267 2.80 -7.45 -7.91
C SER A 267 4.07 -6.70 -8.36
N SER A 268 4.65 -7.09 -9.48
CA SER A 268 5.78 -6.40 -10.13
C SER A 268 5.57 -6.33 -11.64
N VAL A 269 6.28 -5.42 -12.30
CA VAL A 269 6.35 -5.38 -13.77
C VAL A 269 6.99 -6.69 -14.26
N ALA A 270 6.44 -7.27 -15.32
CA ALA A 270 7.03 -8.46 -15.96
C ALA A 270 8.47 -8.17 -16.41
N GLN A 271 9.36 -9.15 -16.24
CA GLN A 271 10.76 -8.95 -16.63
C GLN A 271 10.87 -8.70 -18.14
N ALA A 272 11.81 -7.84 -18.53
CA ALA A 272 12.07 -7.58 -19.94
C ALA A 272 13.20 -8.46 -20.46
N PHE A 273 13.05 -8.88 -21.73
CA PHE A 273 14.14 -9.33 -22.57
C PHE A 273 14.33 -8.25 -23.64
N PHE A 274 15.30 -7.37 -23.42
CA PHE A 274 15.46 -6.14 -24.15
C PHE A 274 16.40 -6.32 -25.34
N PHE A 275 15.86 -6.26 -26.54
CA PHE A 275 16.60 -6.36 -27.79
C PHE A 275 17.01 -4.97 -28.27
N ASP A 276 18.27 -4.81 -28.68
CA ASP A 276 18.66 -3.63 -29.45
C ASP A 276 18.11 -3.69 -30.88
N LEU A 277 18.14 -4.87 -31.50
CA LEU A 277 17.54 -5.19 -32.80
C LEU A 277 16.95 -6.60 -32.78
N THR A 278 15.66 -6.73 -33.10
CA THR A 278 15.03 -8.04 -33.39
C THR A 278 15.18 -8.38 -34.87
N HIS A 279 14.91 -9.65 -35.23
CA HIS A 279 15.07 -10.11 -36.61
C HIS A 279 14.02 -9.54 -37.58
N ASP A 280 12.90 -9.02 -37.06
CA ASP A 280 11.84 -8.38 -37.85
C ASP A 280 12.13 -6.90 -38.14
N ASN A 281 13.05 -6.28 -37.41
CA ASN A 281 13.37 -4.88 -37.58
C ASN A 281 14.33 -4.63 -38.76
N CYS A 282 14.21 -3.48 -39.41
CA CYS A 282 15.18 -3.03 -40.39
C CYS A 282 16.51 -2.59 -39.73
N SER A 283 17.62 -2.63 -40.47
CA SER A 283 18.91 -2.15 -39.94
C SER A 283 18.81 -0.70 -39.46
N PRO A 284 19.24 -0.38 -38.23
CA PRO A 284 19.21 0.99 -37.70
C PRO A 284 20.10 1.93 -38.47
N ILE A 285 21.04 1.41 -39.27
CA ILE A 285 21.86 2.21 -40.17
C ILE A 285 20.98 2.94 -41.21
N MET A 286 19.88 2.33 -41.64
CA MET A 286 18.93 2.95 -42.59
C MET A 286 17.95 3.89 -41.91
N SER A 287 17.38 3.46 -40.79
CA SER A 287 16.29 4.21 -40.13
C SER A 287 16.80 5.29 -39.18
N LYS A 288 18.05 5.17 -38.71
CA LYS A 288 18.72 6.08 -37.78
C LYS A 288 20.07 6.50 -38.37
N SER A 289 21.17 5.97 -37.83
CA SER A 289 22.53 6.27 -38.26
C SER A 289 23.48 5.14 -37.87
N VAL A 290 24.57 4.99 -38.62
CA VAL A 290 25.67 4.07 -38.27
C VAL A 290 26.33 4.43 -36.94
N TYR A 291 26.38 5.73 -36.59
CA TYR A 291 26.94 6.19 -35.31
C TYR A 291 26.09 5.77 -34.10
N ASP A 292 24.82 5.39 -34.30
CA ASP A 292 23.90 5.08 -33.20
C ASP A 292 23.97 3.61 -32.73
N VAL A 293 24.58 2.72 -33.51
CA VAL A 293 24.63 1.28 -33.19
C VAL A 293 25.36 1.03 -31.87
N LEU A 294 26.54 1.63 -31.68
CA LEU A 294 27.34 1.51 -30.46
C LEU A 294 26.66 2.12 -29.21
N PRO A 295 26.17 3.37 -29.20
CA PRO A 295 25.51 3.94 -28.03
C PRO A 295 24.20 3.22 -27.68
N THR A 296 23.40 2.79 -28.67
CA THR A 296 22.19 1.99 -28.40
C THR A 296 22.54 0.64 -27.77
N ALA A 297 23.58 -0.04 -28.25
CA ALA A 297 24.09 -1.26 -27.63
C ALA A 297 24.53 -1.05 -26.17
N ALA A 298 25.22 0.06 -25.88
CA ALA A 298 25.68 0.40 -24.54
C ALA A 298 24.52 0.71 -23.59
N ILE A 299 23.51 1.45 -24.08
CA ILE A 299 22.30 1.79 -23.32
C ILE A 299 21.49 0.54 -22.99
N VAL A 300 21.24 -0.36 -23.96
CA VAL A 300 20.54 -1.63 -23.70
C VAL A 300 21.34 -2.48 -22.70
N SER A 301 22.65 -2.57 -22.87
CA SER A 301 23.54 -3.33 -21.96
C SER A 301 23.59 -2.77 -20.54
N SER A 302 23.27 -1.50 -20.35
CA SER A 302 23.21 -0.87 -19.03
C SER A 302 22.00 -1.31 -18.19
N ALA A 303 20.95 -1.82 -18.83
CA ALA A 303 19.72 -2.25 -18.15
C ALA A 303 19.97 -3.49 -17.27
N CYS A 304 19.32 -3.55 -16.10
CA CYS A 304 19.28 -4.72 -15.23
C CYS A 304 18.18 -5.72 -15.67
N CYS A 305 18.26 -6.18 -16.91
CA CYS A 305 17.35 -7.18 -17.48
C CYS A 305 18.09 -8.06 -18.51
N ALA A 306 17.43 -9.08 -19.05
CA ALA A 306 18.04 -9.88 -20.13
C ALA A 306 18.19 -9.00 -21.39
N ILE A 307 19.30 -9.15 -22.11
CA ILE A 307 19.59 -8.37 -23.33
C ILE A 307 19.79 -9.27 -24.55
N GLY A 308 19.31 -8.83 -25.71
CA GLY A 308 19.38 -9.58 -26.96
C GLY A 308 19.80 -8.71 -28.14
N SER A 309 20.34 -9.35 -29.18
CA SER A 309 20.67 -8.71 -30.45
C SER A 309 20.57 -9.72 -31.59
N ASN A 310 20.15 -9.27 -32.77
CA ASN A 310 20.16 -10.09 -33.97
C ASN A 310 21.50 -9.97 -34.73
N ARG A 311 21.97 -11.08 -35.30
CA ARG A 311 23.22 -11.12 -36.06
C ARG A 311 23.13 -10.23 -37.30
N GLY A 312 24.18 -9.45 -37.54
CA GLY A 312 24.27 -8.46 -38.62
C GLY A 312 24.30 -7.03 -38.10
N LEU A 313 23.75 -6.76 -36.91
CA LEU A 313 23.82 -5.43 -36.30
C LEU A 313 25.27 -5.07 -35.96
N ASP A 314 25.95 -5.96 -35.23
CA ASP A 314 27.31 -5.70 -34.75
C ASP A 314 28.34 -5.69 -35.89
N GLU A 315 28.09 -6.45 -36.95
CA GLU A 315 28.87 -6.41 -38.20
C GLU A 315 28.57 -5.18 -39.07
N LEU A 316 27.62 -4.32 -38.68
CA LEU A 316 27.18 -3.11 -39.39
C LEU A 316 26.64 -3.37 -40.80
N ILE A 317 25.77 -4.38 -40.94
CA ILE A 317 25.05 -4.64 -42.19
C ILE A 317 24.04 -3.51 -42.44
N PRO A 318 24.16 -2.75 -43.55
CA PRO A 318 23.39 -1.52 -43.74
C PRO A 318 22.01 -1.75 -44.36
N TYR A 319 21.59 -2.98 -44.62
CA TYR A 319 20.31 -3.32 -45.24
C TYR A 319 19.53 -4.32 -44.37
N HIS A 320 18.23 -4.42 -44.62
CA HIS A 320 17.35 -5.36 -43.92
C HIS A 320 17.60 -6.80 -44.39
N ILE A 321 17.77 -7.72 -43.44
CA ILE A 321 17.98 -9.16 -43.70
C ILE A 321 16.61 -9.83 -43.70
N HIS A 322 16.01 -9.97 -44.88
CA HIS A 322 14.65 -10.46 -45.01
C HIS A 322 14.56 -11.98 -44.83
N VAL A 323 13.78 -12.44 -43.85
CA VAL A 323 13.68 -13.87 -43.47
C VAL A 323 13.18 -14.80 -44.59
N VAL A 324 12.53 -14.26 -45.63
CA VAL A 324 11.99 -15.05 -46.76
C VAL A 324 12.90 -15.01 -48.00
N SER A 325 13.53 -13.88 -48.30
CA SER A 325 14.14 -13.63 -49.61
C SER A 325 15.67 -13.59 -49.58
N GLU A 326 16.27 -13.37 -48.41
CA GLU A 326 17.73 -13.39 -48.27
C GLU A 326 18.27 -14.80 -48.40
N LYS A 327 19.27 -14.98 -49.28
CA LYS A 327 19.90 -16.28 -49.56
C LYS A 327 21.41 -16.28 -49.31
N ARG A 328 22.01 -15.11 -49.11
CA ARG A 328 23.44 -14.97 -48.81
C ARG A 328 23.74 -15.54 -47.43
N LEU A 329 24.93 -16.09 -47.28
CA LEU A 329 25.38 -16.63 -46.01
C LEU A 329 25.96 -15.53 -45.13
N TYR A 330 25.80 -15.65 -43.81
CA TYR A 330 26.64 -14.86 -42.93
C TYR A 330 28.11 -15.28 -43.08
N CYS A 331 29.01 -14.31 -43.03
CA CYS A 331 30.46 -14.56 -43.03
C CYS A 331 30.88 -15.48 -41.86
N SER A 332 31.90 -16.32 -42.06
CA SER A 332 32.48 -17.17 -41.01
C SER A 332 33.57 -16.43 -40.21
N TRP A 333 33.95 -16.92 -39.03
CA TRP A 333 35.13 -16.38 -38.33
C TRP A 333 36.42 -16.68 -39.13
N ALA A 334 37.36 -15.73 -39.16
CA ALA A 334 38.68 -15.96 -39.74
C ALA A 334 39.50 -16.98 -38.91
N SER A 335 40.31 -17.83 -39.56
CA SER A 335 41.18 -18.81 -38.90
C SER A 335 42.41 -18.18 -38.23
N GLU A 336 42.88 -18.74 -37.11
CA GLU A 336 43.88 -18.19 -36.16
C GLU A 336 45.32 -17.92 -36.67
N ASP A 337 45.64 -18.08 -37.97
CA ASP A 337 46.99 -17.79 -38.47
C ASP A 337 47.24 -16.26 -38.61
N GLU A 338 47.94 -15.68 -37.63
CA GLU A 338 48.14 -14.26 -37.35
C GLU A 338 48.77 -13.38 -38.46
N SER A 339 49.17 -13.93 -39.62
CA SER A 339 49.83 -13.15 -40.67
C SER A 339 48.90 -12.42 -41.64
N THR A 340 47.58 -12.53 -41.50
CA THR A 340 46.60 -11.99 -42.47
C THR A 340 45.37 -11.30 -41.89
N ALA A 341 45.44 -10.73 -40.68
CA ALA A 341 44.36 -9.89 -40.14
C ALA A 341 43.99 -8.70 -41.05
N ALA A 342 44.94 -8.19 -41.84
CA ALA A 342 44.70 -7.13 -42.84
C ALA A 342 44.12 -7.63 -44.19
N LYS A 343 44.01 -8.96 -44.40
CA LYS A 343 43.47 -9.58 -45.63
C LYS A 343 42.07 -10.20 -45.46
N ALA A 344 41.49 -10.18 -44.25
CA ALA A 344 40.25 -10.88 -43.89
C ALA A 344 38.96 -10.40 -44.62
N VAL A 345 39.05 -9.36 -45.45
CA VAL A 345 37.88 -8.64 -45.98
C VAL A 345 37.60 -8.94 -47.47
N ALA A 346 38.31 -9.93 -48.04
CA ALA A 346 38.10 -10.41 -49.41
C ALA A 346 37.33 -11.75 -49.52
N ASP A 347 37.35 -12.61 -48.49
CA ASP A 347 36.98 -14.04 -48.64
C ASP A 347 35.79 -14.52 -47.76
N GLY A 348 34.85 -13.64 -47.39
CA GLY A 348 33.65 -14.05 -46.64
C GLY A 348 33.87 -14.35 -45.15
N THR A 349 34.85 -13.68 -44.52
CA THR A 349 35.18 -13.84 -43.09
C THR A 349 34.97 -12.57 -42.25
N VAL A 350 34.76 -12.73 -40.93
CA VAL A 350 34.73 -11.65 -39.91
C VAL A 350 35.84 -11.83 -38.88
N SER A 351 36.26 -10.71 -38.28
CA SER A 351 37.23 -10.66 -37.19
C SER A 351 36.78 -9.67 -36.11
N MET A 352 37.50 -9.59 -34.97
CA MET A 352 37.19 -8.62 -33.92
C MET A 352 37.27 -7.16 -34.39
N GLU A 353 37.97 -6.88 -35.48
CA GLU A 353 38.06 -5.53 -36.07
C GLU A 353 36.89 -5.22 -37.02
N THR A 354 35.96 -6.16 -37.21
CA THR A 354 34.74 -5.95 -38.02
C THR A 354 33.66 -5.24 -37.22
N GLY A 355 33.18 -4.10 -37.73
CA GLY A 355 32.07 -3.35 -37.15
C GLY A 355 32.31 -2.96 -35.70
N ILE A 356 31.37 -3.30 -34.82
CA ILE A 356 31.46 -3.06 -33.37
C ILE A 356 31.63 -4.35 -32.55
N LEU A 357 31.99 -5.48 -33.17
CA LEU A 357 32.07 -6.80 -32.50
C LEU A 357 32.94 -6.76 -31.24
N LYS A 358 34.09 -6.09 -31.29
CA LYS A 358 34.99 -5.90 -30.14
C LYS A 358 34.34 -5.09 -29.02
N ALA A 359 33.60 -4.03 -29.35
CA ALA A 359 32.84 -3.26 -28.37
C ALA A 359 31.68 -4.07 -27.77
N ARG A 360 30.95 -4.85 -28.59
CA ARG A 360 29.91 -5.76 -28.12
C ARG A 360 30.44 -6.76 -27.10
N LEU A 361 31.60 -7.34 -27.35
CA LEU A 361 32.26 -8.25 -26.40
C LEU A 361 32.54 -7.56 -25.06
N ALA A 362 33.06 -6.33 -25.08
CA ALA A 362 33.32 -5.58 -23.85
C ALA A 362 32.04 -5.21 -23.10
N LEU A 363 30.99 -4.76 -23.82
CA LEU A 363 29.68 -4.46 -23.23
C LEU A 363 29.02 -5.71 -22.62
N ASN A 364 29.11 -6.87 -23.28
CA ASN A 364 28.59 -8.13 -22.74
C ASN A 364 29.36 -8.57 -21.48
N LYS A 365 30.69 -8.43 -21.47
CA LYS A 365 31.50 -8.70 -20.26
C LYS A 365 31.13 -7.76 -19.12
N LEU A 366 30.92 -6.48 -19.41
CA LEU A 366 30.49 -5.49 -18.42
C LEU A 366 29.08 -5.82 -17.89
N HIS A 367 28.13 -6.10 -18.78
CA HIS A 367 26.77 -6.48 -18.40
C HIS A 367 26.76 -7.74 -17.53
N LEU A 368 27.53 -8.77 -17.90
CA LEU A 368 27.69 -9.98 -17.11
C LEU A 368 28.25 -9.67 -15.72
N TYR A 369 29.34 -8.90 -15.66
CA TYR A 369 29.95 -8.48 -14.39
C TYR A 369 28.94 -7.76 -13.49
N LEU A 370 28.23 -6.75 -14.02
CA LEU A 370 27.24 -5.98 -13.27
C LEU A 370 26.11 -6.87 -12.76
N SER A 371 25.62 -7.79 -13.58
CA SER A 371 24.53 -8.68 -13.21
C SER A 371 24.95 -9.74 -12.19
N THR A 372 26.13 -10.36 -12.32
CA THR A 372 26.60 -11.38 -11.36
C THR A 372 27.08 -10.81 -10.03
N HIS A 373 27.49 -9.54 -10.00
CA HIS A 373 27.94 -8.86 -8.78
C HIS A 373 26.82 -8.06 -8.09
N GLY A 374 25.58 -8.12 -8.58
CA GLY A 374 24.42 -7.55 -7.89
C GLY A 374 24.25 -6.03 -8.07
N PHE A 375 24.65 -5.46 -9.21
CA PHE A 375 24.33 -4.07 -9.55
C PHE A 375 22.87 -3.98 -10.01
N THR A 376 21.94 -3.97 -9.06
CA THR A 376 20.49 -4.07 -9.33
C THR A 376 19.77 -2.72 -9.38
N GLN A 377 20.41 -1.65 -8.89
CA GLN A 377 19.80 -0.31 -8.87
C GLN A 377 20.24 0.51 -10.07
N LEU A 378 19.33 1.34 -10.58
CA LEU A 378 19.49 2.10 -11.81
C LEU A 378 19.03 3.56 -11.61
N TYR A 379 19.73 4.47 -12.26
CA TYR A 379 19.31 5.85 -12.47
C TYR A 379 19.62 6.23 -13.92
N VAL A 380 18.64 6.83 -14.61
CA VAL A 380 18.75 7.25 -16.01
C VAL A 380 18.52 8.75 -16.05
N ASP A 381 19.48 9.48 -16.60
CA ASP A 381 19.42 10.92 -16.76
C ASP A 381 19.66 11.32 -18.22
N ARG A 382 18.84 12.25 -18.71
CA ARG A 382 18.99 12.84 -20.03
C ARG A 382 19.65 14.21 -19.87
N LYS A 383 20.93 14.30 -20.23
CA LYS A 383 21.69 15.55 -20.12
C LYS A 383 21.46 16.49 -21.28
N THR A 384 21.32 15.94 -22.48
CA THR A 384 20.96 16.65 -23.71
C THR A 384 20.03 15.76 -24.53
N ASP A 385 19.47 16.28 -25.63
CA ASP A 385 18.62 15.48 -26.53
C ASP A 385 19.35 14.25 -27.14
N GLU A 386 20.68 14.22 -27.05
CA GLU A 386 21.53 13.18 -27.63
C GLU A 386 22.28 12.35 -26.58
N VAL A 387 22.44 12.85 -25.34
CA VAL A 387 23.34 12.24 -24.34
C VAL A 387 22.58 11.73 -23.13
N HIS A 388 22.73 10.42 -22.89
CA HIS A 388 22.24 9.74 -21.71
C HIS A 388 23.37 9.44 -20.74
N VAL A 389 23.09 9.62 -19.45
CA VAL A 389 23.95 9.20 -18.36
C VAL A 389 23.18 8.18 -17.54
N ILE A 390 23.65 6.93 -17.56
CA ILE A 390 23.01 5.80 -16.90
C ILE A 390 23.93 5.30 -15.80
N LYS A 391 23.46 5.37 -14.56
CA LYS A 391 24.18 4.88 -13.38
C LYS A 391 23.57 3.56 -12.95
N ARG A 392 24.35 2.49 -12.95
CA ARG A 392 23.97 1.19 -12.37
C ARG A 392 24.75 1.00 -11.07
N GLN A 393 24.08 0.77 -9.94
CA GLN A 393 24.69 0.70 -8.61
C GLN A 393 24.42 -0.65 -7.94
N ASN A 394 25.42 -1.14 -7.22
CA ASN A 394 25.29 -2.24 -6.29
C ASN A 394 24.76 -1.71 -4.94
N PRO A 395 23.56 -2.10 -4.48
CA PRO A 395 23.00 -1.61 -3.22
C PRO A 395 23.78 -2.07 -1.99
N ILE A 396 24.60 -3.12 -2.11
CA ILE A 396 25.45 -3.65 -1.05
C ILE A 396 26.80 -2.92 -1.04
N THR A 397 27.59 -2.97 -2.10
CA THR A 397 28.93 -2.34 -2.07
C THR A 397 28.88 -0.81 -2.25
N CYS A 398 27.75 -0.28 -2.71
CA CYS A 398 27.56 1.11 -3.14
C CYS A 398 28.48 1.54 -4.31
N GLU A 399 29.21 0.61 -4.91
CA GLU A 399 29.93 0.84 -6.15
C GLU A 399 28.93 1.06 -7.29
N SER A 400 29.28 1.95 -8.21
CA SER A 400 28.42 2.25 -9.35
C SER A 400 29.24 2.32 -10.64
N VAL A 401 28.62 1.90 -11.74
CA VAL A 401 29.13 2.13 -13.08
C VAL A 401 28.25 3.18 -13.75
N VAL A 402 28.88 4.27 -14.17
CA VAL A 402 28.25 5.38 -14.89
C VAL A 402 28.59 5.26 -16.36
N ILE A 403 27.57 5.06 -17.19
CA ILE A 403 27.66 4.92 -18.63
C ILE A 403 27.14 6.22 -19.26
N VAL A 404 28.01 6.91 -19.98
CA VAL A 404 27.66 8.08 -20.79
C VAL A 404 27.60 7.62 -22.24
N ALA A 405 26.46 7.80 -22.89
CA ALA A 405 26.24 7.38 -24.28
C ALA A 405 25.64 8.53 -25.08
N ARG A 406 26.27 8.88 -26.20
CA ARG A 406 25.77 9.87 -27.16
C ARG A 406 25.09 9.18 -28.33
N ASN A 407 23.77 9.10 -28.30
CA ASN A 407 22.95 8.63 -29.41
C ASN A 407 23.03 9.56 -30.62
N CYS A 408 22.82 9.00 -31.80
CA CYS A 408 22.89 9.71 -33.07
C CYS A 408 21.74 9.28 -33.99
N PHE A 409 20.48 9.44 -33.55
CA PHE A 409 19.32 8.98 -34.32
C PHE A 409 19.17 9.69 -35.66
N ASN A 410 19.62 10.95 -35.79
CA ASN A 410 19.55 11.71 -37.05
C ASN A 410 20.97 11.93 -37.62
N PRO A 411 21.25 11.51 -38.87
CA PRO A 411 22.58 11.67 -39.46
C PRO A 411 22.86 13.07 -40.02
N ALA A 412 21.85 13.91 -40.25
CA ALA A 412 22.02 15.22 -40.89
C ALA A 412 22.79 16.21 -39.98
N GLY A 413 24.04 16.52 -40.34
CA GLY A 413 24.87 17.53 -39.67
C GLY A 413 25.41 17.15 -38.28
N MET A 414 25.01 16.00 -37.73
CA MET A 414 25.38 15.55 -36.38
C MET A 414 26.76 14.88 -36.32
N ALA A 415 27.22 14.25 -37.41
CA ALA A 415 28.54 13.62 -37.48
C ALA A 415 29.71 14.62 -37.30
N SER A 416 29.54 15.87 -37.74
CA SER A 416 30.52 16.95 -37.63
C SER A 416 30.39 17.78 -36.34
N ARG A 417 29.26 17.65 -35.62
CA ARG A 417 28.97 18.42 -34.41
C ARG A 417 29.38 17.59 -33.19
N ARG A 418 30.23 18.14 -32.33
CA ARG A 418 30.52 17.53 -31.03
C ARG A 418 29.50 17.99 -29.99
N ALA A 419 29.17 17.11 -29.04
CA ALA A 419 28.23 17.46 -27.96
C ALA A 419 29.00 18.05 -26.77
N LEU A 420 28.63 19.27 -26.39
CA LEU A 420 29.05 19.89 -25.13
C LEU A 420 28.16 19.37 -24.01
N LEU A 421 28.78 18.76 -23.01
CA LEU A 421 28.09 18.26 -21.83
C LEU A 421 28.45 19.15 -20.65
N ALA A 422 27.43 19.63 -19.92
CA ALA A 422 27.69 20.26 -18.64
C ALA A 422 28.40 19.26 -17.69
N PRO A 423 29.25 19.73 -16.77
CA PRO A 423 29.92 18.87 -15.82
C PRO A 423 28.93 17.94 -15.08
N CYS A 424 29.30 16.67 -14.94
CA CYS A 424 28.46 15.68 -14.28
C CYS A 424 28.94 15.46 -12.85
N SER A 425 28.03 15.61 -11.88
CA SER A 425 28.31 15.30 -10.49
C SER A 425 28.24 13.79 -10.24
N LEU A 426 29.36 13.22 -9.82
CA LEU A 426 29.49 11.85 -9.34
C LEU A 426 29.44 11.81 -7.82
N ILE A 427 28.68 10.85 -7.29
CA ILE A 427 28.64 10.56 -5.85
C ILE A 427 29.76 9.56 -5.56
N GLY A 428 30.91 10.07 -5.10
CA GLY A 428 32.15 9.32 -4.91
C GLY A 428 33.27 9.71 -5.86
N ASP A 429 34.32 8.89 -5.89
CA ASP A 429 35.51 9.09 -6.72
C ASP A 429 35.52 8.17 -7.94
N LEU A 430 35.94 8.73 -9.07
CA LEU A 430 36.22 7.98 -10.29
C LEU A 430 37.47 7.11 -10.09
N LYS A 431 37.29 5.79 -10.06
CA LYS A 431 38.37 4.83 -9.83
C LYS A 431 39.10 4.47 -11.12
N THR A 432 38.34 4.14 -12.17
CA THR A 432 38.88 3.76 -13.48
C THR A 432 37.82 3.95 -14.56
N ILE A 433 38.28 4.17 -15.79
CA ILE A 433 37.43 4.16 -16.98
C ILE A 433 37.49 2.75 -17.55
N LEU A 434 36.36 2.06 -17.51
CA LEU A 434 36.22 0.67 -17.95
C LEU A 434 36.26 0.57 -19.47
N LEU A 435 35.60 1.51 -20.15
CA LEU A 435 35.47 1.54 -21.60
C LEU A 435 35.41 2.99 -22.09
N GLU A 436 36.18 3.30 -23.12
CA GLU A 436 36.06 4.52 -23.92
C GLU A 436 36.01 4.10 -25.39
N ALA A 437 34.91 4.36 -26.09
CA ALA A 437 34.72 3.92 -27.46
C ALA A 437 33.88 4.89 -28.29
N TYR A 438 34.18 4.98 -29.59
CA TYR A 438 33.38 5.67 -30.59
C TYR A 438 33.69 5.12 -31.98
N VAL A 439 32.87 5.49 -32.95
CA VAL A 439 32.98 5.01 -34.32
C VAL A 439 33.42 6.15 -35.23
N GLU A 440 34.41 5.91 -36.09
CA GLU A 440 34.89 6.83 -37.13
C GLU A 440 34.57 6.28 -38.52
N ILE A 441 34.23 7.17 -39.46
CA ILE A 441 34.00 6.83 -40.86
C ILE A 441 35.19 7.34 -41.68
N GLY A 442 35.86 6.45 -42.43
CA GLY A 442 36.94 6.78 -43.37
C GLY A 442 36.46 7.46 -44.65
N GLU A 443 37.40 7.88 -45.52
CA GLU A 443 37.09 8.58 -46.77
C GLU A 443 36.14 7.78 -47.68
N LEU A 444 35.02 8.40 -48.07
CA LEU A 444 34.08 7.85 -49.04
C LEU A 444 34.70 7.86 -50.45
N PRO A 445 34.53 6.81 -51.27
CA PRO A 445 34.95 6.82 -52.66
C PRO A 445 34.36 8.02 -53.43
N PRO A 446 35.07 8.58 -54.44
CA PRO A 446 34.65 9.77 -55.18
C PRO A 446 33.23 9.69 -55.78
N ASP A 447 32.77 8.47 -56.08
CA ASP A 447 31.47 8.21 -56.72
C ASP A 447 30.29 8.18 -55.72
N CYS A 448 30.55 8.26 -54.40
CA CYS A 448 29.52 8.30 -53.35
C CYS A 448 29.22 9.73 -52.86
N ARG A 449 29.79 10.77 -53.48
CA ARG A 449 29.69 12.17 -53.03
C ARG A 449 28.30 12.81 -53.22
N SER A 450 27.33 12.12 -53.78
CA SER A 450 25.97 12.63 -54.04
C SER A 450 24.87 12.08 -53.13
N HIS A 451 25.16 11.16 -52.21
CA HIS A 451 24.15 10.61 -51.29
C HIS A 451 24.64 10.66 -49.84
N PRO A 452 24.16 11.59 -49.00
CA PRO A 452 24.38 11.49 -47.56
C PRO A 452 23.80 10.15 -47.08
N ILE A 453 24.57 9.42 -46.27
CA ILE A 453 24.10 8.23 -45.54
C ILE A 453 23.08 8.73 -44.50
N GLY A 454 21.85 8.93 -44.96
CA GLY A 454 20.67 9.31 -44.21
C GLY A 454 19.46 8.59 -44.78
N PRO A 455 18.28 8.74 -44.17
CA PRO A 455 17.12 7.94 -44.49
C PRO A 455 16.72 8.20 -45.94
N LYS A 456 17.13 7.30 -46.85
CA LYS A 456 16.44 7.11 -48.11
C LYS A 456 15.08 6.53 -47.77
N SER A 457 14.03 6.97 -48.46
CA SER A 457 12.70 6.36 -48.35
C SER A 457 12.84 4.84 -48.38
N SER A 458 11.97 4.14 -47.65
CA SER A 458 11.87 2.67 -47.53
C SER A 458 11.65 1.91 -48.85
N THR A 459 12.02 2.50 -49.98
CA THR A 459 11.54 2.23 -51.33
C THR A 459 12.64 2.15 -52.39
N GLU A 460 13.90 2.44 -52.06
CA GLU A 460 14.99 1.91 -52.87
C GLU A 460 15.19 0.47 -52.42
N SER A 461 14.77 -0.45 -53.30
CA SER A 461 15.22 -1.84 -53.31
C SER A 461 16.68 -1.91 -52.87
N CYS A 462 17.00 -2.89 -52.02
CA CYS A 462 18.36 -3.41 -51.83
C CYS A 462 19.16 -3.15 -53.11
N PRO A 463 20.38 -2.56 -53.08
CA PRO A 463 21.16 -2.38 -54.30
C PRO A 463 21.07 -3.68 -55.09
N LEU A 464 20.58 -3.58 -56.33
CA LEU A 464 20.32 -4.71 -57.20
C LEU A 464 21.43 -5.72 -57.00
N LEU A 465 21.05 -6.92 -56.55
CA LEU A 465 21.90 -8.10 -56.42
C LEU A 465 23.00 -8.02 -57.48
N SER A 466 24.23 -7.70 -57.05
CA SER A 466 25.38 -8.02 -57.87
C SER A 466 25.39 -9.55 -57.94
N ASP A 467 24.94 -10.11 -59.06
CA ASP A 467 25.03 -11.53 -59.36
C ASP A 467 26.48 -11.97 -59.09
N GLY A 468 26.72 -12.62 -57.94
CA GLY A 468 28.05 -13.06 -57.51
C GLY A 468 28.40 -12.89 -56.02
N GLU A 469 27.68 -12.08 -55.23
CA GLU A 469 28.00 -11.94 -53.80
C GLU A 469 27.38 -13.08 -52.96
N GLN A 470 28.23 -13.98 -52.44
CA GLN A 470 27.81 -15.14 -51.65
C GLN A 470 27.50 -14.80 -50.18
N PHE A 471 28.04 -13.69 -49.65
CA PHE A 471 28.04 -13.40 -48.22
C PHE A 471 27.43 -12.05 -47.85
N LEU A 472 26.78 -12.00 -46.68
CA LEU A 472 26.32 -10.78 -46.03
C LEU A 472 27.52 -10.02 -45.45
N THR A 473 27.81 -8.84 -46.02
CA THR A 473 28.93 -7.99 -45.61
C THR A 473 28.44 -6.63 -45.11
N GLY A 474 29.05 -6.16 -44.01
CA GLY A 474 28.78 -4.84 -43.44
C GLY A 474 29.71 -3.75 -43.98
N LEU A 475 29.57 -2.55 -43.42
CA LEU A 475 30.32 -1.36 -43.85
C LEU A 475 31.83 -1.48 -43.52
N LYS A 476 32.68 -1.41 -44.56
CA LYS A 476 34.15 -1.56 -44.45
C LYS A 476 34.90 -0.28 -44.07
N ASN A 477 34.31 0.87 -44.36
CA ASN A 477 34.88 2.19 -44.12
C ASN A 477 34.59 2.70 -42.70
N VAL A 478 34.08 1.85 -41.81
CA VAL A 478 33.70 2.21 -40.46
C VAL A 478 34.66 1.54 -39.51
N HIS A 479 35.32 2.33 -38.68
CA HIS A 479 36.39 1.88 -37.78
C HIS A 479 36.02 2.19 -36.34
N LEU A 480 36.06 1.16 -35.48
CA LEU A 480 35.90 1.32 -34.05
C LEU A 480 37.20 1.85 -33.42
N LYS A 481 37.11 2.97 -32.70
CA LYS A 481 38.15 3.42 -31.77
C LYS A 481 37.72 3.01 -30.38
N MET A 482 38.54 2.21 -29.70
CA MET A 482 38.18 1.67 -28.39
C MET A 482 39.42 1.45 -27.52
N LEU A 483 39.26 1.80 -26.24
CA LEU A 483 40.24 1.61 -25.18
C LEU A 483 39.53 1.06 -23.94
N GLU A 484 40.20 0.16 -23.22
CA GLU A 484 39.67 -0.47 -21.99
C GLU A 484 40.62 -0.22 -20.81
N ASN A 485 40.07 -0.16 -19.59
CA ASN A 485 40.82 -0.04 -18.34
C ASN A 485 41.79 1.15 -18.30
N LEU A 486 41.31 2.33 -18.69
CA LEU A 486 42.08 3.55 -18.71
C LEU A 486 42.17 4.20 -17.33
N LYS A 487 43.29 4.91 -17.12
CA LYS A 487 43.42 5.92 -16.06
C LYS A 487 42.83 7.24 -16.57
N VAL A 488 42.32 8.07 -15.66
CA VAL A 488 41.60 9.32 -15.98
C VAL A 488 42.39 10.22 -16.93
N PHE A 489 43.69 10.45 -16.68
CA PHE A 489 44.55 11.31 -17.51
C PHE A 489 44.86 10.76 -18.91
N ASN A 490 44.52 9.50 -19.19
CA ASN A 490 44.68 8.89 -20.51
C ASN A 490 43.39 8.92 -21.34
N SER A 491 42.29 9.46 -20.80
CA SER A 491 41.03 9.59 -21.51
C SER A 491 41.09 10.73 -22.53
N SER A 492 40.52 10.51 -23.72
CA SER A 492 40.31 11.60 -24.69
C SER A 492 38.95 12.30 -24.53
N MET A 493 38.05 11.71 -23.74
CA MET A 493 36.68 12.17 -23.51
C MET A 493 36.47 12.92 -22.19
N ILE A 494 37.43 12.84 -21.26
CA ILE A 494 37.40 13.53 -19.97
C ILE A 494 38.47 14.63 -19.95
N GLU A 495 38.05 15.85 -19.65
CA GLU A 495 38.95 17.00 -19.53
C GLU A 495 39.56 17.09 -18.13
N ARG A 496 38.71 17.06 -17.10
CA ARG A 496 39.15 17.10 -15.70
C ARG A 496 38.17 16.40 -14.77
N VAL A 497 38.70 15.99 -13.62
CA VAL A 497 37.92 15.45 -12.51
C VAL A 497 38.29 16.21 -11.25
N GLU A 498 37.33 16.88 -10.63
CA GLU A 498 37.54 17.74 -9.47
C GLU A 498 36.70 17.29 -8.28
N SER A 499 37.29 17.26 -7.08
CA SER A 499 36.54 16.98 -5.86
C SER A 499 35.83 18.25 -5.36
N ILE A 500 34.52 18.35 -5.56
CA ILE A 500 33.74 19.55 -5.18
C ILE A 500 33.37 19.55 -3.70
N SER A 501 33.12 18.37 -3.12
CA SER A 501 32.70 18.24 -1.72
C SER A 501 33.28 16.99 -1.06
N SER A 502 33.03 16.82 0.24
CA SER A 502 33.43 15.62 0.98
C SER A 502 32.80 14.33 0.45
N GLN A 503 31.73 14.42 -0.35
CA GLN A 503 31.02 13.27 -0.91
C GLN A 503 31.06 13.18 -2.43
N ASN A 504 31.14 14.31 -3.14
CA ASN A 504 30.98 14.35 -4.60
C ASN A 504 32.25 14.77 -5.31
N SER A 505 32.39 14.28 -6.53
CA SER A 505 33.41 14.69 -7.50
C SER A 505 32.71 15.07 -8.81
N GLU A 506 33.20 16.09 -9.50
CA GLU A 506 32.72 16.49 -10.82
C GLU A 506 33.58 15.86 -11.90
N VAL A 507 32.95 15.48 -13.00
CA VAL A 507 33.64 15.13 -14.24
C VAL A 507 33.24 16.14 -15.31
N GLU A 508 34.22 16.87 -15.82
CA GLU A 508 34.06 17.68 -17.02
C GLU A 508 34.51 16.88 -18.24
N PHE A 509 33.64 16.86 -19.25
CA PHE A 509 33.86 16.11 -20.47
C PHE A 509 34.42 17.03 -21.54
N THR A 510 35.29 16.49 -22.38
CA THR A 510 35.63 17.15 -23.63
C THR A 510 34.42 17.12 -24.57
N GLU A 511 34.52 17.82 -25.69
CA GLU A 511 33.50 17.76 -26.72
C GLU A 511 33.36 16.33 -27.29
N LEU A 512 32.27 15.63 -26.92
CA LEU A 512 32.08 14.20 -27.20
C LEU A 512 31.84 13.93 -28.69
N PRO A 513 32.56 12.97 -29.32
CA PRO A 513 32.35 12.61 -30.73
C PRO A 513 31.00 11.91 -30.95
N ALA A 514 30.56 11.82 -32.21
CA ALA A 514 29.33 11.11 -32.56
C ALA A 514 29.43 9.62 -32.22
N GLY A 515 28.39 9.05 -31.61
CA GLY A 515 28.38 7.64 -31.18
C GLY A 515 29.30 7.33 -29.99
N ALA A 516 29.74 8.34 -29.23
CA ALA A 516 30.60 8.15 -28.08
C ALA A 516 29.94 7.33 -26.96
N VAL A 517 30.71 6.41 -26.39
CA VAL A 517 30.37 5.62 -25.21
C VAL A 517 31.53 5.66 -24.23
N LEU A 518 31.23 6.00 -22.98
CA LEU A 518 32.18 6.02 -21.88
C LEU A 518 31.56 5.29 -20.67
N ALA A 519 32.25 4.28 -20.14
CA ALA A 519 31.84 3.58 -18.92
C ALA A 519 32.85 3.81 -17.80
N MET A 520 32.40 4.29 -16.66
CA MET A 520 33.22 4.74 -15.54
C MET A 520 32.87 4.00 -14.26
N MET A 521 33.85 3.43 -13.58
CA MET A 521 33.66 2.83 -12.25
C MET A 521 33.84 3.90 -11.17
N VAL A 522 32.80 4.11 -10.38
CA VAL A 522 32.73 5.11 -9.31
C VAL A 522 32.50 4.41 -7.98
N THR A 523 33.32 4.76 -6.99
CA THR A 523 33.24 4.21 -5.63
C THR A 523 33.04 5.33 -4.63
N LEU A 524 32.28 5.08 -3.55
CA LEU A 524 32.13 6.06 -2.48
C LEU A 524 33.50 6.49 -1.90
N LYS A 525 33.60 7.76 -1.53
CA LYS A 525 34.76 8.28 -0.79
C LYS A 525 34.97 7.50 0.51
N PRO A 526 36.22 7.37 1.02
CA PRO A 526 36.52 6.53 2.17
C PRO A 526 35.63 6.80 3.40
N GLU A 527 35.38 8.07 3.72
CA GLU A 527 34.53 8.45 4.87
C GLU A 527 33.08 8.01 4.70
N ALA A 528 32.48 8.24 3.53
CA ALA A 528 31.09 7.85 3.24
C ALA A 528 30.95 6.31 3.22
N ARG A 529 31.94 5.61 2.68
CA ARG A 529 31.99 4.14 2.68
C ARG A 529 32.05 3.59 4.10
N GLU A 530 32.98 4.11 4.92
CA GLU A 530 33.09 3.72 6.33
C GLU A 530 31.78 3.99 7.08
N ALA A 531 31.15 5.15 6.87
CA ALA A 531 29.88 5.48 7.49
C ALA A 531 28.76 4.49 7.12
N VAL A 532 28.66 4.09 5.84
CA VAL A 532 27.67 3.09 5.40
C VAL A 532 27.93 1.72 6.05
N HIS A 533 29.18 1.27 6.11
CA HIS A 533 29.52 0.00 6.75
C HIS A 533 29.22 0.01 8.25
N THR A 534 29.66 1.05 8.95
CA THR A 534 29.41 1.23 10.38
C THR A 534 27.91 1.28 10.67
N LEU A 535 27.14 2.06 9.89
CA LEU A 535 25.69 2.16 10.09
C LEU A 535 24.99 0.81 9.90
N ARG A 536 25.39 0.01 8.89
CA ARG A 536 24.83 -1.33 8.71
C ARG A 536 25.17 -2.27 9.86
N TYR A 537 26.38 -2.18 10.39
CA TYR A 537 26.76 -2.96 11.58
C TYR A 537 25.89 -2.60 12.78
N GLU A 538 25.72 -1.31 13.07
CA GLU A 538 24.87 -0.84 14.17
C GLU A 538 23.40 -1.24 13.98
N LEU A 539 22.88 -1.17 12.75
CA LEU A 539 21.53 -1.62 12.41
C LEU A 539 21.37 -3.15 12.60
N ALA A 540 22.38 -3.94 12.22
CA ALA A 540 22.36 -5.39 12.43
C ALA A 540 22.30 -5.76 13.92
N LEU A 541 22.99 -5.02 14.80
CA LEU A 541 22.94 -5.23 16.25
C LEU A 541 21.54 -5.04 16.84
N ILE A 542 20.67 -4.25 16.21
CA ILE A 542 19.28 -4.03 16.64
C ILE A 542 18.27 -4.85 15.81
N GLY A 543 18.74 -5.88 15.09
CA GLY A 543 17.91 -6.88 14.42
C GLY A 543 17.47 -6.52 13.00
N PHE A 544 18.10 -5.53 12.36
CA PHE A 544 17.86 -5.22 10.96
C PHE A 544 18.74 -6.08 10.04
N ASN A 545 18.10 -6.97 9.26
CA ASN A 545 18.80 -7.91 8.36
C ASN A 545 18.63 -7.57 6.86
N GLY A 546 18.38 -6.30 6.52
CA GLY A 546 18.09 -5.89 5.13
C GLY A 546 19.24 -6.12 4.14
N TYR A 547 20.49 -6.03 4.62
CA TYR A 547 21.69 -6.45 3.89
C TYR A 547 22.57 -7.25 4.86
N GLN A 548 22.97 -8.47 4.48
CA GLN A 548 23.92 -9.25 5.28
C GLN A 548 25.23 -8.46 5.45
N PRO A 549 25.86 -8.46 6.63
CA PRO A 549 27.19 -7.88 6.78
C PRO A 549 28.17 -8.58 5.84
N ILE A 550 28.96 -7.80 5.10
CA ILE A 550 30.01 -8.29 4.19
C ILE A 550 31.00 -9.16 4.99
N PRO A 551 31.59 -10.24 4.41
CA PRO A 551 32.38 -11.20 5.17
C PRO A 551 33.61 -10.61 5.90
N SER A 552 33.57 -10.74 7.22
CA SER A 552 34.59 -11.10 8.25
C SER A 552 36.12 -10.87 8.09
N GLN A 553 36.64 -10.08 7.15
CA GLN A 553 38.07 -9.67 7.22
C GLN A 553 38.26 -8.25 7.77
N ASP A 554 37.38 -7.31 7.46
CA ASP A 554 37.42 -5.94 8.01
C ASP A 554 36.63 -5.79 9.33
N MET A 555 35.76 -6.76 9.67
CA MET A 555 34.82 -6.68 10.81
C MET A 555 35.38 -7.22 12.14
N ASN A 556 36.44 -8.03 12.11
CA ASN A 556 36.90 -8.73 13.33
C ASN A 556 37.53 -7.78 14.37
N ASN A 557 37.82 -6.52 14.00
CA ASN A 557 38.40 -5.52 14.89
C ASN A 557 37.44 -4.35 15.22
N PHE A 558 36.21 -4.33 14.68
CA PHE A 558 35.29 -3.22 14.93
C PHE A 558 34.47 -3.47 16.21
N GLN A 559 34.76 -2.69 17.25
CA GLN A 559 33.92 -2.64 18.46
C GLN A 559 32.98 -1.44 18.35
N SER A 560 31.68 -1.69 18.51
CA SER A 560 30.70 -0.60 18.58
C SER A 560 31.05 0.33 19.75
N SER A 561 31.16 1.63 19.46
CA SER A 561 31.23 2.66 20.49
C SER A 561 29.84 3.01 21.05
N VAL A 562 28.78 2.54 20.39
CA VAL A 562 27.39 2.89 20.69
C VAL A 562 26.87 1.99 21.80
N LYS A 563 26.21 2.58 22.79
CA LYS A 563 25.60 1.81 23.89
C LYS A 563 24.52 0.86 23.34
N PRO A 564 24.42 -0.39 23.83
CA PRO A 564 23.38 -1.31 23.37
C PRO A 564 21.98 -0.75 23.60
N LEU A 565 21.23 -0.53 22.52
CA LEU A 565 19.90 0.08 22.58
C LEU A 565 18.93 -0.74 23.45
N SER A 566 19.02 -2.07 23.46
CA SER A 566 18.22 -2.93 24.35
C SER A 566 18.35 -2.55 25.82
N LYS A 567 19.58 -2.29 26.31
CA LYS A 567 19.85 -1.87 27.70
C LYS A 567 19.31 -0.48 28.02
N ILE A 568 19.17 0.38 27.01
CA ILE A 568 18.55 1.71 27.16
C ILE A 568 17.03 1.53 27.27
N LEU A 569 16.43 0.78 26.35
CA LEU A 569 14.98 0.55 26.33
C LEU A 569 14.47 -0.23 27.55
N GLU A 570 15.28 -1.14 28.12
CA GLU A 570 14.96 -1.87 29.35
C GLU A 570 14.70 -0.94 30.55
N LYS A 571 15.35 0.22 30.61
CA LYS A 571 15.20 1.21 31.70
C LYS A 571 13.97 2.11 31.54
N LEU A 572 13.41 2.20 30.34
CA LEU A 572 12.24 3.03 30.07
C LEU A 572 10.96 2.38 30.61
N SER A 573 10.08 3.20 31.17
CA SER A 573 8.73 2.79 31.56
C SER A 573 7.75 2.85 30.38
N LEU A 574 6.56 2.29 30.56
CA LEU A 574 5.48 2.40 29.58
C LEU A 574 5.05 3.87 29.35
N VAL A 575 5.18 4.74 30.35
CA VAL A 575 4.91 6.18 30.20
C VAL A 575 5.97 6.84 29.32
N ASP A 576 7.25 6.51 29.52
CA ASP A 576 8.33 7.00 28.66
C ASP A 576 8.15 6.55 27.22
N PHE A 577 7.69 5.31 27.01
CA PHE A 577 7.37 4.81 25.68
C PHE A 577 6.21 5.56 25.00
N SER A 578 5.22 6.06 25.77
CA SER A 578 4.21 6.96 25.21
C SER A 578 4.84 8.26 24.69
N TYR A 579 5.79 8.84 25.42
CA TYR A 579 6.55 10.01 24.96
C TYR A 579 7.41 9.72 23.71
N VAL A 580 8.09 8.57 23.67
CA VAL A 580 8.94 8.16 22.54
C VAL A 580 8.12 7.94 21.27
N LEU A 581 6.96 7.28 21.38
CA LEU A 581 6.16 6.91 20.21
C LEU A 581 5.16 8.00 19.80
N TYR A 582 4.45 8.61 20.74
CA TYR A 582 3.24 9.40 20.46
C TYR A 582 3.46 10.89 20.78
N ARG A 583 2.57 11.49 21.59
CA ARG A 583 2.34 12.93 21.77
C ARG A 583 1.75 13.61 20.55
N CYS A 584 0.52 14.10 20.67
CA CYS A 584 -0.02 15.01 19.67
C CYS A 584 0.61 16.42 19.81
N ASP A 585 0.40 17.29 18.83
CA ASP A 585 0.99 18.65 18.79
C ASP A 585 0.62 19.46 20.05
N GLU A 586 -0.63 19.35 20.49
CA GLU A 586 -1.15 20.06 21.66
C GLU A 586 -0.54 19.55 22.97
N GLU A 587 -0.37 18.23 23.12
CA GLU A 587 0.31 17.66 24.28
C GLU A 587 1.77 18.11 24.33
N GLU A 588 2.49 18.07 23.20
CA GLU A 588 3.89 18.50 23.15
C GLU A 588 4.03 19.99 23.50
N ARG A 589 3.22 20.86 22.87
CA ARG A 589 3.24 22.32 23.09
C ARG A 589 2.79 22.72 24.48
N SER A 590 1.91 21.95 25.12
CA SER A 590 1.48 22.21 26.50
C SER A 590 2.65 22.16 27.50
N GLU A 591 3.67 21.38 27.18
CA GLU A 591 4.84 21.20 28.02
C GLU A 591 6.05 21.99 27.52
N TYR A 592 6.17 22.13 26.20
CA TYR A 592 7.25 22.81 25.50
C TYR A 592 6.66 23.72 24.40
N PRO A 593 6.30 24.98 24.71
CA PRO A 593 5.55 25.85 23.80
C PRO A 593 6.15 26.03 22.39
N ASP A 594 7.48 26.02 22.30
CA ASP A 594 8.25 26.18 21.06
C ASP A 594 8.48 24.86 20.29
N GLN A 595 7.98 23.74 20.81
CA GLN A 595 8.17 22.39 20.27
C GLN A 595 6.82 21.75 19.99
N GLY A 596 6.63 21.29 18.75
CA GLY A 596 5.39 20.66 18.31
C GLY A 596 5.66 19.56 17.30
N ALA A 597 4.61 19.12 16.62
CA ALA A 597 4.73 18.12 15.56
C ALA A 597 5.54 18.68 14.39
N TYR A 598 6.49 17.87 13.90
CA TYR A 598 7.32 18.23 12.76
C TYR A 598 6.46 18.48 11.52
N TYR A 599 6.74 19.57 10.79
CA TYR A 599 6.08 19.91 9.53
C TYR A 599 6.94 19.44 8.36
N VAL A 600 6.41 18.49 7.58
CA VAL A 600 7.04 18.04 6.33
C VAL A 600 6.53 18.95 5.20
N PRO A 601 7.41 19.69 4.50
CA PRO A 601 7.03 20.49 3.33
C PRO A 601 6.25 19.67 2.32
N ASP A 602 5.22 20.27 1.72
CA ASP A 602 4.31 19.63 0.74
C ASP A 602 3.53 18.39 1.24
N TYR A 603 3.51 18.15 2.56
CA TYR A 603 2.71 17.11 3.20
C TYR A 603 1.86 17.65 4.37
N GLY A 604 2.48 18.34 5.33
CA GLY A 604 1.82 18.84 6.54
C GLY A 604 2.50 18.43 7.84
N LYS A 605 1.85 18.68 8.98
CA LYS A 605 2.32 18.23 10.29
C LYS A 605 2.16 16.72 10.42
N LEU A 606 3.14 16.06 11.02
CA LEU A 606 2.99 14.67 11.45
C LEU A 606 1.89 14.54 12.52
N THR A 607 1.15 13.44 12.52
CA THR A 607 0.06 13.20 13.48
C THR A 607 0.55 13.13 14.93
N PHE A 608 1.76 12.61 15.13
CA PHE A 608 2.43 12.56 16.42
C PHE A 608 3.84 13.12 16.32
N CYS A 609 4.32 13.71 17.41
CA CYS A 609 5.69 14.23 17.54
C CYS A 609 6.73 13.10 17.67
N GLY A 610 6.33 11.97 18.25
CA GLY A 610 7.18 10.79 18.41
C GLY A 610 7.34 9.94 17.15
N LEU A 611 8.02 8.80 17.32
CA LEU A 611 8.38 7.90 16.21
C LEU A 611 7.16 7.36 15.45
N GLN A 612 5.98 7.27 16.09
CA GLN A 612 4.74 6.86 15.43
C GLN A 612 4.35 7.82 14.30
N GLY A 613 4.57 9.13 14.47
CA GLY A 613 4.25 10.11 13.43
C GLY A 613 5.11 9.88 12.19
N CYS A 614 6.41 9.65 12.39
CA CYS A 614 7.35 9.36 11.32
C CYS A 614 7.03 8.04 10.61
N ILE A 615 6.82 6.96 11.38
CA ILE A 615 6.64 5.61 10.81
C ILE A 615 5.34 5.50 10.01
N SER A 616 4.28 6.21 10.39
CA SER A 616 3.01 6.20 9.65
C SER A 616 3.19 6.69 8.21
N VAL A 617 4.01 7.73 8.02
CA VAL A 617 4.30 8.31 6.69
C VAL A 617 5.36 7.48 5.94
N LEU A 618 6.41 7.03 6.64
CA LEU A 618 7.47 6.22 6.03
C LEU A 618 6.96 4.86 5.54
N LYS A 619 6.00 4.23 6.25
CA LYS A 619 5.39 2.96 5.84
C LYS A 619 4.66 3.09 4.49
N GLU A 620 3.96 4.19 4.27
CA GLU A 620 3.28 4.47 3.00
C GLU A 620 4.29 4.64 1.85
N ALA A 621 5.32 5.46 2.08
CA ALA A 621 6.39 5.68 1.10
C ALA A 621 7.13 4.37 0.77
N LYS A 622 7.41 3.53 1.77
CA LYS A 622 8.09 2.24 1.59
C LYS A 622 7.25 1.20 0.87
N ALA A 623 5.97 1.09 1.20
CA ALA A 623 5.08 0.07 0.62
C ALA A 623 5.01 0.15 -0.92
N SER A 624 5.14 1.36 -1.46
CA SER A 624 5.13 1.64 -2.91
C SER A 624 6.51 1.95 -3.50
N ASN A 625 7.58 1.84 -2.70
CA ASN A 625 8.92 2.34 -3.03
C ASN A 625 8.92 3.77 -3.60
N ASN A 626 8.04 4.63 -3.10
CA ASN A 626 7.85 6.00 -3.58
C ASN A 626 8.92 6.94 -3.01
N LEU A 627 10.10 6.92 -3.64
CA LEU A 627 11.18 7.87 -3.35
C LEU A 627 10.83 9.32 -3.71
N GLY A 628 9.71 9.56 -4.41
CA GLY A 628 9.17 10.88 -4.73
C GLY A 628 8.29 11.48 -3.61
N HIS A 629 7.96 10.71 -2.56
CA HIS A 629 7.14 11.18 -1.46
C HIS A 629 7.75 12.43 -0.78
N PRO A 630 6.96 13.42 -0.34
CA PRO A 630 7.49 14.66 0.28
C PRO A 630 8.43 14.41 1.47
N ILE A 631 8.18 13.38 2.28
CA ILE A 631 9.09 12.99 3.37
C ILE A 631 10.48 12.57 2.86
N CYS A 632 10.56 11.85 1.75
CA CYS A 632 11.83 11.44 1.13
C CYS A 632 12.57 12.66 0.58
N LYS A 633 11.83 13.61 0.00
CA LYS A 633 12.40 14.89 -0.43
C LYS A 633 12.97 15.67 0.75
N ASN A 634 12.21 15.84 1.83
CA ASN A 634 12.65 16.52 3.04
C ASN A 634 13.93 15.89 3.63
N ILE A 635 14.00 14.55 3.67
CA ILE A 635 15.17 13.79 4.15
C ILE A 635 16.40 13.97 3.23
N ARG A 636 16.21 14.09 1.91
CA ARG A 636 17.31 14.36 0.97
C ARG A 636 17.81 15.80 1.08
N ASP A 637 16.89 16.74 1.22
CA ASP A 637 17.19 18.18 1.25
C ASP A 637 17.94 18.58 2.53
N GLY A 638 17.74 17.86 3.64
CA GLY A 638 18.47 18.13 4.86
C GLY A 638 18.18 17.17 6.01
N ASP A 639 18.99 17.27 7.05
CA ASP A 639 18.95 16.36 8.21
C ASP A 639 18.01 16.83 9.33
N TRP A 640 17.11 17.78 9.04
CA TRP A 640 16.27 18.46 10.03
C TRP A 640 15.36 17.50 10.80
N LEU A 641 14.81 16.48 10.14
CA LEU A 641 13.96 15.49 10.81
C LEU A 641 14.76 14.61 11.79
N ALA A 642 16.00 14.26 11.44
CA ALA A 642 16.91 13.55 12.34
C ALA A 642 17.25 14.42 13.57
N ASP A 643 17.56 15.69 13.34
CA ASP A 643 17.84 16.66 14.39
C ASP A 643 16.64 16.93 15.29
N TYR A 644 15.44 16.99 14.73
CA TYR A 644 14.19 17.12 15.46
C TYR A 644 13.98 15.94 16.44
N ILE A 645 14.18 14.70 15.99
CA ILE A 645 14.03 13.51 16.83
C ILE A 645 14.99 13.56 18.02
N VAL A 646 16.27 13.89 17.77
CA VAL A 646 17.28 14.01 18.83
C VAL A 646 16.93 15.12 19.80
N ALA A 647 16.66 16.32 19.29
CA ALA A 647 16.36 17.50 20.09
C ALA A 647 15.14 17.27 21.00
N ARG A 648 14.07 16.69 20.42
CA ARG A 648 12.85 16.35 21.15
C ARG A 648 13.12 15.36 22.29
N LEU A 649 13.74 14.21 22.00
CA LEU A 649 14.01 13.19 23.02
C LEU A 649 14.94 13.68 24.13
N LYS A 650 15.74 14.72 23.89
CA LYS A 650 16.61 15.32 24.90
C LYS A 650 15.85 16.15 25.95
N LEU A 651 14.63 16.61 25.64
CA LEU A 651 13.83 17.45 26.53
C LEU A 651 13.27 16.70 27.73
N ASN A 652 13.07 15.39 27.61
CA ASN A 652 12.62 14.53 28.69
C ASN A 652 13.83 13.83 29.34
N PRO A 653 14.09 14.04 30.65
CA PRO A 653 15.24 13.47 31.35
C PRO A 653 15.38 11.94 31.22
N ASN A 654 14.26 11.21 31.13
CA ASN A 654 14.26 9.75 31.05
C ASN A 654 14.68 9.24 29.67
N THR A 655 14.51 10.03 28.62
CA THR A 655 14.85 9.65 27.24
C THR A 655 16.18 10.19 26.75
N VAL A 656 16.97 10.86 27.61
CA VAL A 656 18.28 11.43 27.24
C VAL A 656 19.23 10.35 26.71
N GLN A 657 19.31 9.17 27.33
CA GLN A 657 20.14 8.07 26.83
C GLN A 657 19.70 7.59 25.44
N LEU A 658 18.40 7.62 25.15
CA LEU A 658 17.87 7.28 23.82
C LEU A 658 18.17 8.40 22.80
N SER A 659 18.11 9.66 23.22
CA SER A 659 18.52 10.82 22.40
C SER A 659 20.01 10.75 22.04
N GLU A 660 20.87 10.43 23.01
CA GLU A 660 22.31 10.20 22.80
C GLU A 660 22.55 9.07 21.78
N TRP A 661 21.82 7.96 21.90
CA TRP A 661 21.91 6.86 20.94
C TRP A 661 21.52 7.31 19.52
N PHE A 662 20.41 8.01 19.37
CA PHE A 662 20.01 8.56 18.07
C PHE A 662 21.02 9.58 17.54
N TRP A 663 21.62 10.39 18.41
CA TRP A 663 22.64 11.37 18.02
C TRP A 663 23.90 10.69 17.47
N GLU A 664 24.39 9.62 18.12
CA GLU A 664 25.54 8.85 17.65
C GLU A 664 25.25 8.17 16.29
N ILE A 665 24.09 7.54 16.15
CA ILE A 665 23.66 6.92 14.89
C ILE A 665 23.45 7.95 13.79
N PHE A 666 22.80 9.08 14.10
CA PHE A 666 22.57 10.13 13.12
C PHE A 666 23.86 10.86 12.73
N ALA A 667 24.86 10.94 13.61
CA ALA A 667 26.18 11.48 13.26
C ALA A 667 26.87 10.64 12.17
N ILE A 668 26.69 9.31 12.19
CA ILE A 668 27.18 8.40 11.14
C ILE A 668 26.33 8.56 9.88
N TYR A 669 25.00 8.53 10.01
CA TYR A 669 24.04 8.69 8.91
C TYR A 669 24.26 9.99 8.13
N LYS A 670 24.56 11.11 8.79
CA LYS A 670 24.80 12.40 8.12
C LYS A 670 25.95 12.37 7.13
N LYS A 671 26.89 11.43 7.28
CA LYS A 671 28.05 11.22 6.40
C LYS A 671 27.75 10.38 5.17
N ILE A 672 26.58 9.74 5.09
CA ILE A 672 26.20 8.94 3.92
C ILE A 672 25.70 9.85 2.78
N PRO A 673 25.78 9.40 1.52
CA PRO A 673 25.26 10.12 0.37
C PRO A 673 23.76 10.43 0.45
N PHE A 674 23.37 11.60 -0.06
CA PHE A 674 21.98 12.08 -0.01
C PHE A 674 21.00 11.16 -0.74
N ASP A 675 21.40 10.50 -1.84
CA ASP A 675 20.55 9.56 -2.60
C ASP A 675 20.21 8.29 -1.81
N LEU A 676 21.04 7.94 -0.82
CA LEU A 676 20.81 6.81 0.09
C LEU A 676 20.04 7.19 1.36
N LYS A 677 20.02 8.47 1.73
CA LYS A 677 19.46 8.96 3.01
C LYS A 677 18.02 8.48 3.29
N PRO A 678 17.04 8.56 2.37
CA PRO A 678 15.67 8.08 2.65
C PRO A 678 15.60 6.60 3.07
N SER A 679 16.34 5.73 2.39
CA SER A 679 16.36 4.29 2.65
C SER A 679 16.96 3.97 4.02
N TYR A 680 18.10 4.58 4.35
CA TYR A 680 18.75 4.37 5.65
C TYR A 680 18.00 5.05 6.80
N PHE A 681 17.41 6.22 6.59
CA PHE A 681 16.58 6.88 7.60
C PHE A 681 15.39 5.99 7.97
N GLU A 682 14.68 5.46 6.97
CA GLU A 682 13.60 4.49 7.21
C GLU A 682 14.10 3.24 7.94
N ALA A 683 15.25 2.67 7.54
CA ALA A 683 15.82 1.51 8.20
C ALA A 683 16.12 1.78 9.69
N ILE A 684 16.67 2.95 10.03
CA ILE A 684 16.92 3.38 11.42
C ILE A 684 15.60 3.47 12.18
N ILE A 685 14.64 4.25 11.69
CA ILE A 685 13.38 4.51 12.40
C ILE A 685 12.57 3.22 12.57
N SER A 686 12.42 2.43 11.52
CA SER A 686 11.68 1.16 11.56
C SER A 686 12.30 0.16 12.53
N SER A 687 13.63 0.05 12.55
CA SER A 687 14.32 -0.89 13.45
C SER A 687 14.16 -0.50 14.91
N VAL A 688 14.35 0.80 15.22
CA VAL A 688 14.14 1.31 16.58
C VAL A 688 12.67 1.15 16.98
N TYR A 689 11.73 1.53 16.12
CA TYR A 689 10.30 1.41 16.37
C TYR A 689 9.89 -0.03 16.67
N ASN A 690 10.38 -1.00 15.88
CA ASN A 690 10.10 -2.42 16.10
C ASN A 690 10.66 -2.92 17.44
N MET A 691 11.87 -2.50 17.81
CA MET A 691 12.45 -2.89 19.08
C MET A 691 11.75 -2.23 20.28
N VAL A 692 11.31 -0.97 20.12
CA VAL A 692 10.45 -0.28 21.09
C VAL A 692 9.14 -1.04 21.28
N CYS A 693 8.43 -1.39 20.20
CA CYS A 693 7.18 -2.16 20.26
C CYS A 693 7.37 -3.52 20.94
N LYS A 694 8.46 -4.24 20.61
CA LYS A 694 8.81 -5.50 21.25
C LYS A 694 9.04 -5.35 22.76
N THR A 695 9.76 -4.29 23.15
CA THR A 695 10.07 -4.01 24.57
C THR A 695 8.81 -3.62 25.35
N ILE A 696 7.90 -2.85 24.75
CA ILE A 696 6.59 -2.50 25.32
C ILE A 696 5.80 -3.78 25.64
N VAL A 697 5.68 -4.68 24.66
CA VAL A 697 4.94 -5.94 24.84
C VAL A 697 5.56 -6.82 25.92
N GLN A 698 6.89 -6.84 26.04
CA GLN A 698 7.59 -7.57 27.10
C GLN A 698 7.36 -7.00 28.50
N LYS A 699 7.08 -5.69 28.61
CA LYS A 699 6.77 -5.00 29.87
C LYS A 699 5.28 -5.08 30.24
N MET A 700 4.43 -5.51 29.32
CA MET A 700 3.00 -5.74 29.57
C MET A 700 2.73 -7.14 30.12
N SER A 701 1.48 -7.40 30.51
CA SER A 701 1.04 -8.69 31.04
C SER A 701 1.29 -9.86 30.07
N LEU A 702 1.37 -11.08 30.62
CA LEU A 702 1.51 -12.31 29.82
C LEU A 702 0.37 -12.50 28.81
N PHE A 703 -0.83 -11.98 29.11
CA PHE A 703 -1.98 -12.02 28.21
C PHE A 703 -1.70 -11.24 26.92
N ILE A 704 -1.10 -10.05 27.04
CA ILE A 704 -0.68 -9.25 25.88
C ILE A 704 0.51 -9.93 25.16
N GLY A 705 1.51 -10.38 25.93
CA GLY A 705 2.71 -11.03 25.37
C GLY A 705 2.41 -12.25 24.50
N ARG A 706 1.40 -13.05 24.89
CA ARG A 706 0.93 -14.24 24.15
C ARG A 706 -0.23 -13.96 23.19
N GLY A 707 -0.67 -12.71 23.08
CA GLY A 707 -1.78 -12.28 22.25
C GLY A 707 -1.49 -12.33 20.75
N SER A 708 -2.54 -12.14 19.96
CA SER A 708 -2.43 -11.88 18.52
C SER A 708 -1.77 -10.53 18.25
N ASP A 709 -1.31 -10.30 17.02
CA ASP A 709 -0.73 -9.01 16.65
C ASP A 709 -1.74 -7.87 16.73
N PHE A 710 -3.03 -8.14 16.46
CA PHE A 710 -4.10 -7.17 16.69
C PHE A 710 -4.18 -6.75 18.16
N LEU A 711 -4.17 -7.72 19.09
CA LEU A 711 -4.21 -7.43 20.52
C LEU A 711 -2.96 -6.67 20.99
N LYS A 712 -1.78 -7.06 20.51
CA LYS A 712 -0.52 -6.33 20.81
C LYS A 712 -0.56 -4.91 20.28
N ASN A 713 -1.02 -4.70 19.04
CA ASN A 713 -1.15 -3.38 18.44
C ASN A 713 -2.17 -2.50 19.19
N LEU A 714 -3.29 -3.08 19.64
CA LEU A 714 -4.27 -2.38 20.47
C LEU A 714 -3.64 -1.93 21.80
N ALA A 715 -2.90 -2.81 22.46
CA ALA A 715 -2.24 -2.52 23.74
C ALA A 715 -1.09 -1.50 23.61
N ILE A 716 -0.27 -1.59 22.55
CA ILE A 716 0.75 -0.58 22.26
C ILE A 716 0.09 0.78 22.00
N SER A 717 -0.97 0.80 21.19
CA SER A 717 -1.72 2.01 20.88
C SER A 717 -2.33 2.67 22.12
N SER A 718 -2.74 1.88 23.13
CA SER A 718 -3.33 2.42 24.35
C SER A 718 -2.39 3.32 25.15
N LEU A 719 -1.06 3.23 24.92
CA LEU A 719 -0.08 4.12 25.51
C LEU A 719 -0.29 5.59 25.11
N MET A 720 -0.90 5.87 23.95
CA MET A 720 -1.13 7.26 23.52
C MET A 720 -2.05 8.01 24.49
N PHE A 721 -2.95 7.30 25.16
CA PHE A 721 -3.92 7.92 26.06
C PHE A 721 -3.38 8.17 27.46
N CYS A 722 -2.34 7.45 27.91
CA CYS A 722 -1.86 7.51 29.28
C CYS A 722 -0.44 8.08 29.35
N ASN A 723 -0.34 9.38 29.60
CA ASN A 723 0.91 10.13 29.64
C ASN A 723 0.86 11.25 30.70
N ASN A 724 2.01 11.82 31.02
CA ASN A 724 2.13 13.00 31.87
C ASN A 724 1.77 14.26 31.08
N CYS A 725 0.99 15.14 31.69
CA CYS A 725 0.61 16.41 31.10
C CYS A 725 0.63 17.49 32.19
N LYS A 726 1.62 18.39 32.13
CA LYS A 726 1.89 19.35 33.22
C LYS A 726 0.72 20.30 33.51
N ASN A 727 -0.08 20.63 32.49
CA ASN A 727 -1.24 21.49 32.62
C ASN A 727 -2.56 20.71 32.77
N ALA A 728 -2.51 19.42 33.10
CA ALA A 728 -3.69 18.59 33.29
C ALA A 728 -3.49 17.58 34.44
N LEU A 729 -3.00 18.07 35.57
CA LEU A 729 -2.71 17.27 36.74
C LEU A 729 -4.00 16.71 37.37
N LEU A 730 -3.89 15.51 37.95
CA LEU A 730 -4.86 14.98 38.90
C LEU A 730 -4.50 15.45 40.33
N PRO A 731 -5.44 15.38 41.28
CA PRO A 731 -5.17 15.68 42.69
C PRO A 731 -3.97 14.92 43.25
N GLU A 732 -3.29 15.53 44.22
CA GLU A 732 -2.19 14.87 44.91
C GLU A 732 -2.70 13.68 45.76
N VAL A 733 -1.99 12.56 45.69
CA VAL A 733 -2.25 11.37 46.52
C VAL A 733 -1.47 11.45 47.83
N SER A 734 -1.85 10.65 48.83
CA SER A 734 -1.13 10.61 50.11
C SER A 734 0.33 10.18 49.93
N HIS A 735 1.24 10.81 50.68
CA HIS A 735 2.66 10.45 50.74
C HIS A 735 2.91 9.05 51.31
N LEU A 736 1.92 8.51 52.05
CA LEU A 736 1.93 7.14 52.60
C LEU A 736 1.64 6.06 51.55
N VAL A 737 1.22 6.44 50.33
CA VAL A 737 0.99 5.48 49.25
C VAL A 737 2.33 5.12 48.60
N GLU A 738 2.69 3.84 48.72
CA GLU A 738 3.86 3.27 48.08
C GLU A 738 3.53 2.77 46.66
N PHE A 739 4.43 3.03 45.72
CA PHE A 739 4.40 2.50 44.36
C PHE A 739 5.61 1.59 44.17
N THR A 740 5.55 0.62 43.26
CA THR A 740 6.72 -0.23 43.01
C THR A 740 7.88 0.60 42.45
N ASP A 741 9.12 0.16 42.68
CA ASP A 741 10.34 0.89 42.27
C ASP A 741 10.43 1.17 40.76
N ASN A 742 9.64 0.47 39.93
CA ASN A 742 9.55 0.67 38.49
C ASN A 742 8.62 1.85 38.07
N CYS A 743 7.92 2.45 39.03
CA CYS A 743 7.07 3.60 38.80
C CYS A 743 7.94 4.86 38.85
N HIS A 744 8.42 5.33 37.70
CA HIS A 744 9.25 6.55 37.63
C HIS A 744 8.46 7.75 38.15
N GLN A 745 8.82 8.19 39.36
CA GLN A 745 8.26 9.35 40.03
C GLN A 745 8.89 10.59 39.41
N TYR A 746 8.10 11.43 38.73
CA TYR A 746 8.59 12.72 38.26
C TYR A 746 8.52 13.70 39.42
N SER A 747 9.69 14.06 39.96
CA SER A 747 9.82 15.05 41.04
C SER A 747 9.86 16.45 40.44
N TYR A 748 8.72 17.16 40.43
CA TYR A 748 8.74 18.64 40.47
C TYR A 748 8.96 19.05 41.92
N PRO A 749 9.51 20.24 42.27
CA PRO A 749 10.20 20.47 43.54
C PRO A 749 9.48 20.06 44.83
N TYR A 750 8.16 19.82 44.82
CA TYR A 750 7.40 19.31 45.96
C TYR A 750 6.22 18.37 45.62
N GLN A 751 6.09 17.78 44.42
CA GLN A 751 4.92 16.93 44.05
C GLN A 751 5.30 15.72 43.17
N LYS A 752 4.78 14.52 43.51
CA LYS A 752 4.86 13.31 42.67
C LYS A 752 3.90 13.45 41.49
N ILE A 753 4.41 13.70 40.28
CA ILE A 753 3.58 13.73 39.05
C ILE A 753 3.52 12.33 38.46
N MET A 754 2.29 11.86 38.23
CA MET A 754 1.95 10.56 37.68
C MET A 754 1.02 10.74 36.47
N PRO A 755 1.00 9.79 35.52
CA PRO A 755 0.26 9.95 34.27
C PRO A 755 -1.25 9.92 34.50
N SER A 756 -1.99 10.58 33.61
CA SER A 756 -3.45 10.50 33.55
C SER A 756 -3.92 10.01 32.19
N ILE A 757 -5.17 9.54 32.14
CA ILE A 757 -5.81 9.03 30.91
C ILE A 757 -6.53 10.20 30.22
N ALA A 758 -6.09 10.52 29.00
CA ALA A 758 -6.81 11.39 28.08
C ALA A 758 -8.04 10.68 27.53
N ALA A 759 -9.17 11.39 27.42
CA ALA A 759 -10.39 10.83 26.81
C ALA A 759 -10.25 10.67 25.28
N GLY A 760 -9.37 11.43 24.64
CA GLY A 760 -9.14 11.33 23.19
C GLY A 760 -8.16 12.38 22.68
N LEU A 761 -7.44 12.04 21.61
CA LEU A 761 -6.46 12.92 20.97
C LEU A 761 -7.00 13.47 19.64
N PRO A 762 -6.71 14.72 19.27
CA PRO A 762 -6.02 15.74 20.05
C PRO A 762 -6.94 16.54 21.01
N HIS A 763 -8.26 16.43 20.85
CA HIS A 763 -9.22 17.38 21.44
C HIS A 763 -9.33 17.32 22.98
N PHE A 764 -9.07 16.17 23.59
CA PHE A 764 -9.20 15.93 25.04
C PHE A 764 -7.87 15.49 25.64
N SER A 765 -6.80 16.19 25.27
CA SER A 765 -5.43 15.78 25.52
C SER A 765 -4.68 16.66 26.54
N HIS A 766 -5.14 17.88 26.81
CA HIS A 766 -4.41 18.83 27.67
C HIS A 766 -5.37 19.77 28.38
N GLY A 767 -4.83 20.53 29.35
CA GLY A 767 -5.59 21.52 30.09
C GLY A 767 -6.78 20.92 30.86
N LEU A 768 -7.81 21.75 31.01
CA LEU A 768 -9.07 21.39 31.65
C LEU A 768 -9.73 20.15 31.02
N PHE A 769 -9.60 19.94 29.71
CA PHE A 769 -10.36 18.95 28.95
C PHE A 769 -9.72 17.56 28.86
N ARG A 770 -8.61 17.29 29.57
CA ARG A 770 -7.96 15.97 29.51
C ARG A 770 -8.67 14.92 30.35
N ASN A 771 -8.92 15.24 31.62
CA ASN A 771 -9.29 14.27 32.63
C ASN A 771 -10.82 14.21 32.79
N TRP A 772 -11.41 13.18 32.20
CA TRP A 772 -12.84 12.89 32.33
C TRP A 772 -13.05 11.64 33.17
N GLY A 773 -13.71 11.74 34.32
CA GLY A 773 -13.89 10.65 35.28
C GLY A 773 -14.61 9.46 34.67
N ARG A 774 -15.67 9.70 33.90
CA ARG A 774 -16.41 8.68 33.16
C ARG A 774 -15.49 7.90 32.20
N ASP A 775 -14.88 8.60 31.25
CA ASP A 775 -14.01 7.99 30.23
C ASP A 775 -12.82 7.27 30.86
N THR A 776 -12.21 7.88 31.89
CA THR A 776 -11.11 7.31 32.66
C THR A 776 -11.49 5.94 33.21
N PHE A 777 -12.62 5.81 33.91
CA PHE A 777 -12.97 4.57 34.60
C PHE A 777 -13.63 3.52 33.70
N ILE A 778 -14.19 3.91 32.55
CA ILE A 778 -14.55 2.97 31.49
C ILE A 778 -13.28 2.37 30.86
N ALA A 779 -12.27 3.20 30.56
CA ALA A 779 -11.07 2.77 29.85
C ALA A 779 -10.03 2.06 30.74
N LEU A 780 -9.96 2.41 32.04
CA LEU A 780 -8.91 1.96 32.97
C LEU A 780 -8.71 0.44 33.00
N PRO A 781 -9.77 -0.41 33.05
CA PRO A 781 -9.58 -1.86 33.03
C PRO A 781 -8.87 -2.35 31.75
N GLY A 782 -9.25 -1.80 30.59
CA GLY A 782 -8.71 -2.19 29.29
C GLY A 782 -7.27 -1.74 29.09
N ILE A 783 -6.98 -0.46 29.38
CA ILE A 783 -5.69 0.14 29.03
C ILE A 783 -4.64 0.02 30.13
N LEU A 784 -5.03 -0.14 31.41
CA LEU A 784 -4.11 -0.28 32.54
C LEU A 784 -4.14 -1.66 33.19
N LEU A 785 -5.30 -2.21 33.55
CA LEU A 785 -5.33 -3.46 34.34
C LEU A 785 -4.94 -4.69 33.50
N ILE A 786 -5.58 -4.88 32.34
CA ILE A 786 -5.29 -6.02 31.45
C ILE A 786 -3.84 -5.96 30.93
N THR A 787 -3.28 -4.76 30.75
CA THR A 787 -1.90 -4.55 30.32
C THR A 787 -0.87 -4.70 31.45
N GLY A 788 -1.30 -4.78 32.72
CA GLY A 788 -0.44 -4.99 33.89
C GLY A 788 0.06 -3.71 34.57
N ARG A 789 -0.48 -2.54 34.22
CA ARG A 789 -0.12 -1.20 34.72
C ARG A 789 -0.86 -0.84 36.01
N TYR A 790 -0.68 -1.66 37.05
CA TYR A 790 -1.43 -1.54 38.30
C TYR A 790 -1.06 -0.31 39.13
N ASP A 791 0.16 0.21 39.04
CA ASP A 791 0.55 1.39 39.82
C ASP A 791 -0.08 2.67 39.27
N GLU A 792 -0.12 2.85 37.95
CA GLU A 792 -0.85 3.94 37.33
C GLU A 792 -2.35 3.85 37.62
N ALA A 793 -2.94 2.65 37.57
CA ALA A 793 -4.34 2.45 37.91
C ALA A 793 -4.64 2.83 39.37
N LYS A 794 -3.78 2.39 40.30
CA LYS A 794 -3.88 2.71 41.73
C LYS A 794 -3.79 4.21 41.97
N TYR A 795 -2.84 4.90 41.33
CA TYR A 795 -2.71 6.35 41.42
C TYR A 795 -4.01 7.07 40.98
N ILE A 796 -4.52 6.73 39.80
CA ILE A 796 -5.72 7.38 39.24
C ILE A 796 -6.95 7.13 40.13
N ILE A 797 -7.15 5.89 40.61
CA ILE A 797 -8.25 5.54 41.52
C ILE A 797 -8.22 6.40 42.78
N LEU A 798 -7.05 6.53 43.42
CA LEU A 798 -6.90 7.28 44.66
C LEU A 798 -7.03 8.78 44.42
N ALA A 799 -6.47 9.30 43.33
CA ALA A 799 -6.53 10.73 42.99
C ALA A 799 -7.97 11.20 42.72
N TYR A 800 -8.78 10.44 41.98
CA TYR A 800 -10.21 10.75 41.84
C TYR A 800 -10.98 10.55 43.15
N GLY A 801 -10.58 9.58 43.99
CA GLY A 801 -11.13 9.42 45.33
C GLY A 801 -10.95 10.65 46.22
N SER A 802 -9.85 11.39 46.05
CA SER A 802 -9.61 12.67 46.72
C SER A 802 -10.68 13.73 46.40
N CYS A 803 -11.29 13.63 45.21
CA CYS A 803 -12.38 14.49 44.75
C CYS A 803 -13.78 13.95 45.09
N LEU A 804 -13.96 12.88 45.88
CA LEU A 804 -15.33 12.45 46.19
C LEU A 804 -16.09 13.57 46.94
N ARG A 805 -17.26 13.96 46.43
CA ARG A 805 -18.16 14.95 47.06
C ARG A 805 -19.60 14.69 46.64
N HIS A 806 -20.57 14.96 47.52
CA HIS A 806 -22.00 14.70 47.27
C HIS A 806 -22.31 13.23 46.93
N GLY A 807 -21.45 12.31 47.37
CA GLY A 807 -21.51 10.91 46.96
C GLY A 807 -21.07 10.63 45.52
N LEU A 808 -20.53 11.62 44.80
CA LEU A 808 -20.17 11.55 43.39
C LEU A 808 -18.66 11.71 43.18
N ILE A 809 -18.18 11.05 42.12
CA ILE A 809 -16.88 11.32 41.50
C ILE A 809 -17.13 12.35 40.38
N PRO A 810 -16.30 13.38 40.23
CA PRO A 810 -16.52 14.42 39.23
C PRO A 810 -16.37 13.88 37.80
N ASN A 811 -17.11 14.48 36.87
CA ASN A 811 -16.93 14.17 35.44
C ASN A 811 -15.68 14.83 34.92
N LEU A 812 -15.44 16.10 35.28
CA LEU A 812 -14.32 16.89 34.79
C LEU A 812 -13.38 17.20 35.96
N VAL A 813 -12.09 16.91 35.79
CA VAL A 813 -11.04 17.28 36.76
C VAL A 813 -10.03 18.21 36.08
N GLY A 814 -10.11 19.49 36.40
CA GLY A 814 -9.23 20.53 35.90
C GLY A 814 -8.06 20.80 36.83
N GLU A 815 -6.83 20.60 36.33
CA GLU A 815 -5.60 21.09 36.94
C GLU A 815 -5.46 20.76 38.45
N GLY A 816 -5.93 19.58 38.86
CA GLY A 816 -5.80 19.03 40.22
C GLY A 816 -6.72 19.62 41.29
N ASN A 817 -7.32 20.80 41.06
CA ASN A 817 -8.09 21.53 42.08
C ASN A 817 -9.52 21.89 41.64
N PHE A 818 -9.82 21.84 40.35
CA PHE A 818 -11.16 22.10 39.82
C PHE A 818 -11.88 20.79 39.53
N ALA A 819 -13.11 20.65 40.02
CA ALA A 819 -13.91 19.44 39.83
C ALA A 819 -15.37 19.80 39.57
N ARG A 820 -15.96 19.28 38.49
CA ARG A 820 -17.38 19.48 38.16
C ARG A 820 -18.17 18.18 38.38
N TYR A 821 -19.26 18.26 39.14
CA TYR A 821 -20.08 17.12 39.56
C TYR A 821 -21.42 17.05 38.83
N ASN A 822 -21.36 17.09 37.49
CA ASN A 822 -22.53 17.03 36.62
C ASN A 822 -22.86 15.62 36.10
N CYS A 823 -22.07 14.60 36.49
CA CYS A 823 -22.30 13.21 36.13
C CYS A 823 -22.75 12.39 37.34
N ARG A 824 -23.66 11.44 37.11
CA ARG A 824 -24.12 10.48 38.13
C ARG A 824 -23.54 9.08 37.93
N ASP A 825 -22.91 8.82 36.79
CA ASP A 825 -22.38 7.51 36.40
C ASP A 825 -20.90 7.31 36.76
N ALA A 826 -20.07 8.36 36.75
CA ALA A 826 -18.63 8.24 36.99
C ALA A 826 -18.27 7.56 38.32
N VAL A 827 -19.05 7.78 39.38
CA VAL A 827 -18.85 7.11 40.69
C VAL A 827 -19.03 5.59 40.60
N TRP A 828 -20.01 5.13 39.82
CA TRP A 828 -20.27 3.70 39.65
C TRP A 828 -19.22 3.05 38.78
N TRP A 829 -18.73 3.76 37.75
CA TRP A 829 -17.56 3.33 36.99
C TRP A 829 -16.29 3.29 37.85
N TRP A 830 -16.07 4.26 38.74
CA TRP A 830 -14.95 4.26 39.69
C TRP A 830 -15.02 3.07 40.66
N LEU A 831 -16.19 2.78 41.23
CA LEU A 831 -16.39 1.61 42.08
C LEU A 831 -16.16 0.30 41.32
N LEU A 832 -16.64 0.20 40.06
CA LEU A 832 -16.38 -0.94 39.19
C LEU A 832 -14.88 -1.09 38.91
N ALA A 833 -14.18 0.00 38.63
CA ALA A 833 -12.74 -0.01 38.38
C ALA A 833 -11.95 -0.53 39.59
N ILE A 834 -12.36 -0.20 40.82
CA ILE A 834 -11.79 -0.73 42.06
C ILE A 834 -12.06 -2.24 42.19
N ARG A 835 -13.28 -2.69 41.90
CA ARG A 835 -13.61 -4.12 41.82
C ARG A 835 -12.68 -4.84 40.84
N CYS A 836 -12.61 -4.36 39.60
CA CYS A 836 -11.76 -4.92 38.55
C CYS A 836 -10.28 -4.95 38.95
N TYR A 837 -9.80 -3.90 39.64
CA TYR A 837 -8.44 -3.86 40.18
C TYR A 837 -8.20 -5.02 41.15
N CYS A 838 -9.10 -5.20 42.12
CA CYS A 838 -8.96 -6.23 43.15
C CYS A 838 -9.04 -7.65 42.54
N GLU A 839 -9.94 -7.87 41.57
CA GLU A 839 -10.13 -9.16 40.91
C GLU A 839 -8.94 -9.53 40.00
N LEU A 840 -8.46 -8.60 39.16
CA LEU A 840 -7.35 -8.87 38.22
C LEU A 840 -6.01 -8.98 38.93
N LYS A 841 -5.76 -8.13 39.93
CA LYS A 841 -4.54 -8.20 40.76
C LYS A 841 -4.59 -9.34 41.79
N LYS A 842 -5.80 -9.83 42.10
CA LYS A 842 -6.08 -10.80 43.18
C LYS A 842 -5.61 -10.30 44.55
N ASP A 843 -5.79 -9.01 44.80
CA ASP A 843 -5.27 -8.30 45.96
C ASP A 843 -6.22 -7.16 46.37
N PHE A 844 -6.63 -7.15 47.64
CA PHE A 844 -7.53 -6.15 48.23
C PHE A 844 -6.80 -5.03 48.97
N SER A 845 -5.46 -5.01 48.98
CA SER A 845 -4.64 -4.02 49.71
C SER A 845 -4.91 -2.57 49.30
N ILE A 846 -5.42 -2.33 48.09
CA ILE A 846 -5.83 -0.99 47.64
C ILE A 846 -6.92 -0.39 48.54
N LEU A 847 -7.78 -1.21 49.13
CA LEU A 847 -8.91 -0.78 49.95
C LEU A 847 -8.49 -0.10 51.27
N THR A 848 -7.28 -0.38 51.75
CA THR A 848 -6.71 0.23 52.95
C THR A 848 -5.79 1.41 52.65
N GLN A 849 -5.53 1.71 51.39
CA GLN A 849 -4.67 2.83 51.01
C GLN A 849 -5.32 4.16 51.41
N PRO A 850 -4.53 5.13 51.92
CA PRO A 850 -5.04 6.42 52.33
C PRO A 850 -5.42 7.27 51.11
N VAL A 851 -6.64 7.79 51.12
CA VAL A 851 -7.16 8.77 50.16
C VAL A 851 -7.09 10.15 50.82
N ARG A 852 -6.44 11.11 50.14
CA ARG A 852 -6.26 12.48 50.60
C ARG A 852 -7.50 13.32 50.25
N ARG A 853 -8.49 13.41 51.13
CA ARG A 853 -9.76 14.09 50.83
C ARG A 853 -9.60 15.61 50.68
N LEU A 854 -9.94 16.13 49.50
CA LEU A 854 -10.07 17.58 49.24
C LEU A 854 -11.38 18.14 49.83
N PHE A 855 -12.39 17.30 49.92
CA PHE A 855 -13.71 17.60 50.49
C PHE A 855 -14.00 16.61 51.63
N PRO A 856 -13.78 17.00 52.90
CA PRO A 856 -13.95 16.11 54.05
C PRO A 856 -15.39 15.64 54.32
N SER A 857 -16.38 16.43 53.90
CA SER A 857 -17.80 16.10 53.98
C SER A 857 -18.60 16.88 52.94
N THR A 858 -19.86 16.49 52.74
CA THR A 858 -20.80 17.19 51.84
C THR A 858 -21.12 18.62 52.26
N GLU A 859 -21.00 18.94 53.55
CA GLU A 859 -21.32 20.26 54.11
C GLU A 859 -20.11 21.20 54.19
N THR A 860 -18.90 20.67 53.99
CA THR A 860 -17.64 21.44 54.04
C THR A 860 -17.18 21.81 52.63
N GLY A 861 -16.77 23.06 52.43
CA GLY A 861 -16.09 23.51 51.21
C GLY A 861 -14.70 22.88 51.04
N PHE A 862 -13.97 23.31 50.01
CA PHE A 862 -12.59 22.87 49.77
C PHE A 862 -11.71 23.06 51.01
N SER A 863 -11.06 22.01 51.48
CA SER A 863 -10.17 22.06 52.65
C SER A 863 -8.71 22.20 52.21
N THR A 864 -8.01 23.20 52.76
CA THR A 864 -6.55 23.34 52.59
C THR A 864 -5.76 22.38 53.50
N VAL A 865 -6.38 21.85 54.56
CA VAL A 865 -5.82 20.81 55.41
C VAL A 865 -6.47 19.48 55.02
N PRO A 866 -5.77 18.61 54.27
CA PRO A 866 -6.34 17.37 53.81
C PRO A 866 -6.57 16.40 54.97
N ILE A 867 -7.72 15.74 54.97
CA ILE A 867 -8.02 14.61 55.86
C ILE A 867 -7.74 13.32 55.08
N GLU A 868 -7.01 12.40 55.68
CA GLU A 868 -6.75 11.09 55.09
C GLU A 868 -7.73 10.05 55.65
N GLN A 869 -8.32 9.25 54.77
CA GLN A 869 -9.14 8.10 55.16
C GLN A 869 -8.88 6.91 54.23
N PRO A 870 -9.03 5.66 54.70
CA PRO A 870 -8.90 4.48 53.84
C PRO A 870 -9.86 4.53 52.65
N LEU A 871 -9.41 4.04 51.48
CA LEU A 871 -10.24 3.98 50.26
C LEU A 871 -11.60 3.30 50.50
N ARG A 872 -11.65 2.22 51.28
CA ARG A 872 -12.89 1.52 51.64
C ARG A 872 -13.92 2.41 52.35
N GLU A 873 -13.48 3.41 53.12
CA GLU A 873 -14.36 4.37 53.80
C GLU A 873 -14.88 5.43 52.83
N THR A 874 -14.03 5.90 51.91
CA THR A 874 -14.43 6.77 50.79
C THR A 874 -15.49 6.07 49.91
N MET A 875 -15.30 4.78 49.62
CA MET A 875 -16.31 3.99 48.90
C MET A 875 -17.62 3.87 49.69
N GLN A 876 -17.54 3.59 50.99
CA GLN A 876 -18.71 3.44 51.85
C GLN A 876 -19.52 4.74 51.91
N GLU A 877 -18.85 5.89 51.99
CA GLU A 877 -19.47 7.21 51.95
C GLU A 877 -20.26 7.44 50.66
N ALA A 878 -19.68 7.08 49.50
CA ALA A 878 -20.35 7.21 48.21
C ALA A 878 -21.63 6.36 48.14
N LEU A 879 -21.56 5.10 48.62
CA LEU A 879 -22.69 4.17 48.64
C LEU A 879 -23.78 4.62 49.61
N GLU A 880 -23.42 5.09 50.80
CA GLU A 880 -24.36 5.64 51.78
C GLU A 880 -25.05 6.90 51.25
N ALA A 881 -24.33 7.81 50.60
CA ALA A 881 -24.90 9.01 50.01
C ALA A 881 -25.94 8.70 48.91
N HIS A 882 -25.68 7.72 48.04
CA HIS A 882 -26.66 7.23 47.06
C HIS A 882 -27.84 6.56 47.75
N PHE A 883 -27.59 5.75 48.77
CA PHE A 883 -28.64 5.06 49.47
C PHE A 883 -29.62 6.01 50.15
N TYR A 884 -29.15 7.07 50.80
CA TYR A 884 -30.04 8.04 51.47
C TYR A 884 -30.71 9.01 50.51
N GLY A 885 -30.13 9.18 49.33
CA GLY A 885 -30.50 10.23 48.41
C GLY A 885 -29.75 11.52 48.75
N THR A 886 -29.16 12.13 47.72
CA THR A 886 -28.47 13.41 47.82
C THR A 886 -29.06 14.35 46.78
N ASN A 887 -29.42 15.56 47.21
CA ASN A 887 -29.87 16.65 46.34
C ASN A 887 -29.00 17.87 46.63
N PHE A 888 -28.36 18.41 45.60
CA PHE A 888 -27.51 19.57 45.70
C PHE A 888 -27.57 20.40 44.41
N ARG A 889 -27.13 21.66 44.51
CA ARG A 889 -26.93 22.53 43.36
C ARG A 889 -25.44 22.60 43.05
N GLU A 890 -25.06 22.48 41.76
CA GLU A 890 -23.67 22.59 41.34
C GLU A 890 -23.03 23.88 41.87
N GLU A 891 -21.81 23.75 42.41
CA GLU A 891 -21.06 24.90 42.90
C GLU A 891 -20.70 25.83 41.74
N ASN A 892 -20.89 27.13 41.94
CA ASN A 892 -20.75 28.13 40.87
C ASN A 892 -21.74 27.93 39.70
N ALA A 893 -22.95 27.43 39.94
CA ALA A 893 -24.02 27.33 38.93
C ALA A 893 -24.22 28.64 38.14
N GLY A 894 -24.32 28.53 36.81
CA GLY A 894 -24.49 29.65 35.89
C GLY A 894 -23.59 29.55 34.64
N PRO A 895 -23.65 30.56 33.75
CA PRO A 895 -22.94 30.57 32.47
C PRO A 895 -21.43 30.34 32.54
N GLN A 896 -20.81 30.61 33.69
CA GLN A 896 -19.38 30.45 33.95
C GLN A 896 -18.90 28.99 33.99
N ILE A 897 -19.76 28.04 34.35
CA ILE A 897 -19.43 26.60 34.33
C ILE A 897 -20.15 25.84 33.22
N ASP A 898 -21.23 26.41 32.69
CA ASP A 898 -21.98 25.88 31.55
C ASP A 898 -22.76 27.01 30.85
N GLU A 899 -22.31 27.40 29.66
CA GLU A 899 -22.88 28.53 28.91
C GLU A 899 -24.26 28.25 28.27
N HIS A 900 -24.77 27.02 28.39
CA HIS A 900 -25.98 26.60 27.68
C HIS A 900 -27.06 26.05 28.60
N MET A 901 -26.66 25.34 29.67
CA MET A 901 -27.58 24.72 30.61
C MET A 901 -28.55 25.73 31.24
N ARG A 902 -29.81 25.31 31.38
CA ARG A 902 -30.84 26.09 32.10
C ARG A 902 -30.61 26.05 33.61
N ASP A 903 -31.21 26.99 34.33
CA ASP A 903 -31.02 27.10 35.79
C ASP A 903 -31.38 25.81 36.54
N GLU A 904 -32.44 25.13 36.10
CA GLU A 904 -32.92 23.88 36.67
C GLU A 904 -31.94 22.72 36.48
N GLY A 905 -31.14 22.75 35.40
CA GLY A 905 -30.16 21.72 35.07
C GLY A 905 -29.02 21.63 36.08
N PHE A 906 -28.71 22.72 36.78
CA PHE A 906 -27.67 22.76 37.81
C PHE A 906 -28.08 22.08 39.12
N ASN A 907 -29.35 21.70 39.28
CA ASN A 907 -29.80 20.93 40.45
C ASN A 907 -29.65 19.44 40.14
N VAL A 908 -28.84 18.75 40.94
CA VAL A 908 -28.50 17.34 40.74
C VAL A 908 -29.08 16.51 41.89
N GLU A 909 -29.83 15.48 41.51
CA GLU A 909 -30.38 14.48 42.43
C GLU A 909 -29.80 13.10 42.12
N ILE A 910 -29.48 12.34 43.16
CA ILE A 910 -29.15 10.92 43.10
C ILE A 910 -29.84 10.19 44.24
N GLY A 911 -30.15 8.90 44.05
CA GLY A 911 -30.80 8.10 45.08
C GLY A 911 -30.92 6.62 44.75
N VAL A 912 -31.54 5.86 45.66
CA VAL A 912 -31.93 4.46 45.46
C VAL A 912 -33.42 4.31 45.77
N ASP A 913 -34.21 3.82 44.81
CA ASP A 913 -35.63 3.52 45.00
C ASP A 913 -35.75 2.33 45.97
N LYS A 914 -36.32 2.55 47.14
CA LYS A 914 -36.45 1.55 48.21
C LYS A 914 -37.40 0.40 47.88
N SER A 915 -38.23 0.54 46.84
CA SER A 915 -39.13 -0.54 46.40
C SER A 915 -38.47 -1.51 45.43
N THR A 916 -37.49 -1.05 44.64
CA THR A 916 -36.86 -1.84 43.57
C THR A 916 -35.38 -2.09 43.78
N GLY A 917 -34.71 -1.24 44.55
CA GLY A 917 -33.25 -1.19 44.69
C GLY A 917 -32.52 -0.50 43.55
N PHE A 918 -33.24 0.05 42.56
CA PHE A 918 -32.63 0.75 41.44
C PHE A 918 -32.01 2.08 41.86
N VAL A 919 -30.80 2.32 41.36
CA VAL A 919 -30.15 3.62 41.44
C VAL A 919 -30.83 4.57 40.46
N TYR A 920 -31.27 5.73 40.94
CA TYR A 920 -31.89 6.76 40.14
C TYR A 920 -31.18 8.11 40.32
N GLY A 921 -31.47 9.05 39.43
CA GLY A 921 -30.98 10.42 39.55
C GLY A 921 -31.13 11.24 38.28
N GLY A 922 -30.76 12.51 38.36
CA GLY A 922 -30.92 13.48 37.27
C GLY A 922 -32.31 14.10 37.22
N ASN A 923 -32.53 14.94 36.21
CA ASN A 923 -33.82 15.53 35.87
C ASN A 923 -33.90 15.81 34.36
N ALA A 924 -35.05 16.27 33.87
CA ALA A 924 -35.28 16.54 32.45
C ALA A 924 -34.31 17.57 31.81
N TRP A 925 -33.62 18.37 32.62
CA TRP A 925 -32.79 19.50 32.20
C TRP A 925 -31.29 19.25 32.38
N ASN A 926 -30.86 18.05 32.78
CA ASN A 926 -29.46 17.72 32.96
C ASN A 926 -29.02 16.46 32.18
N CYS A 927 -27.69 16.29 32.13
CA CYS A 927 -27.00 15.31 31.30
C CYS A 927 -26.14 14.37 32.16
N GLY A 928 -26.74 13.68 33.14
CA GLY A 928 -26.00 12.91 34.13
C GLY A 928 -25.29 11.64 33.64
N THR A 929 -25.65 11.13 32.46
CA THR A 929 -25.11 9.88 31.87
C THR A 929 -24.18 10.16 30.68
N TRP A 930 -23.45 9.16 30.18
CA TRP A 930 -22.54 9.29 29.02
C TRP A 930 -23.16 9.87 27.74
N MET A 931 -24.47 9.75 27.55
CA MET A 931 -25.18 10.43 26.47
C MET A 931 -25.52 11.87 26.91
N ASP A 932 -24.51 12.75 26.97
CA ASP A 932 -24.55 14.02 27.70
C ASP A 932 -24.68 15.29 26.84
N LYS A 933 -25.16 15.18 25.60
CA LYS A 933 -25.24 16.33 24.71
C LYS A 933 -26.28 17.36 25.19
N MET A 934 -25.79 18.48 25.74
CA MET A 934 -26.58 19.69 25.99
C MET A 934 -26.79 20.46 24.69
N GLY A 935 -28.05 20.83 24.39
CA GLY A 935 -28.38 21.62 23.20
C GLY A 935 -27.83 23.05 23.30
N SER A 936 -27.36 23.58 22.17
CA SER A 936 -26.62 24.86 22.12
C SER A 936 -27.03 25.79 20.97
N SER A 937 -28.03 25.43 20.16
CA SER A 937 -28.41 26.20 18.98
C SER A 937 -29.67 27.02 19.23
N ASP A 938 -29.55 28.34 19.10
CA ASP A 938 -30.71 29.25 19.11
C ASP A 938 -31.54 29.08 17.84
N LEU A 939 -30.89 28.89 16.69
CA LEU A 939 -31.56 28.72 15.40
C LEU A 939 -32.44 27.46 15.37
N ALA A 940 -31.97 26.38 16.01
CA ALA A 940 -32.73 25.14 16.15
C ALA A 940 -33.67 25.15 17.38
N ILE A 941 -33.70 26.25 18.15
CA ILE A 941 -34.55 26.42 19.34
C ILE A 941 -34.35 25.29 20.36
N ASN A 942 -33.09 24.86 20.55
CA ASN A 942 -32.75 23.77 21.46
C ASN A 942 -31.70 24.15 22.52
N ARG A 943 -31.29 25.42 22.61
CA ARG A 943 -30.35 25.87 23.65
C ARG A 943 -30.84 25.51 25.05
N GLY A 944 -29.98 24.87 25.82
CA GLY A 944 -30.25 24.44 27.20
C GLY A 944 -31.25 23.30 27.33
N VAL A 945 -31.65 22.67 26.21
CA VAL A 945 -32.48 21.46 26.20
C VAL A 945 -31.56 20.26 25.95
N PRO A 946 -31.40 19.34 26.92
CA PRO A 946 -30.66 18.11 26.70
C PRO A 946 -31.24 17.31 25.53
N ALA A 947 -30.38 16.79 24.65
CA ALA A 947 -30.82 15.91 23.56
C ALA A 947 -31.27 14.54 24.10
N THR A 948 -30.62 14.08 25.17
CA THR A 948 -30.82 12.75 25.75
C THR A 948 -30.78 12.84 27.28
N PRO A 949 -31.72 13.54 27.93
CA PRO A 949 -31.86 13.46 29.37
C PRO A 949 -32.28 12.02 29.71
N ARG A 950 -31.38 11.31 30.39
CA ARG A 950 -31.60 9.94 30.85
C ARG A 950 -31.68 9.97 32.35
N ASP A 951 -32.67 10.66 32.87
CA ASP A 951 -32.97 10.75 34.29
C ASP A 951 -33.77 9.54 34.78
N GLY A 952 -34.05 9.44 36.07
CA GLY A 952 -34.57 8.22 36.66
C GLY A 952 -33.53 7.10 36.69
N SER A 953 -33.94 5.85 36.50
CA SER A 953 -33.06 4.68 36.62
C SER A 953 -32.53 4.25 35.25
N ALA A 954 -31.34 4.73 34.85
CA ALA A 954 -30.70 4.31 33.61
C ALA A 954 -30.21 2.86 33.70
N VAL A 955 -30.41 2.08 32.64
CA VAL A 955 -30.19 0.63 32.66
C VAL A 955 -28.76 0.23 33.06
N GLU A 956 -27.75 0.97 32.60
CA GLU A 956 -26.35 0.68 32.90
C GLU A 956 -25.98 0.95 34.36
N LEU A 957 -26.64 1.91 35.03
CA LEU A 957 -26.40 2.19 36.45
C LEU A 957 -26.91 1.05 37.33
N ILE A 958 -27.99 0.40 36.92
CA ILE A 958 -28.50 -0.80 37.60
C ILE A 958 -27.51 -1.95 37.46
N GLY A 959 -26.97 -2.15 36.25
CA GLY A 959 -25.94 -3.16 36.01
C GLY A 959 -24.66 -2.90 36.80
N LEU A 960 -24.17 -1.66 36.78
CA LEU A 960 -22.99 -1.23 37.53
C LEU A 960 -23.19 -1.38 39.04
N SER A 961 -24.33 -0.92 39.57
CA SER A 961 -24.63 -1.05 41.00
C SER A 961 -24.76 -2.51 41.41
N TYR A 962 -25.47 -3.36 40.66
CA TYR A 962 -25.52 -4.79 40.92
C TYR A 962 -24.12 -5.42 40.96
N ALA A 963 -23.30 -5.11 39.95
CA ALA A 963 -21.94 -5.61 39.84
C ALA A 963 -21.07 -5.23 41.05
N VAL A 964 -21.21 -4.00 41.56
CA VAL A 964 -20.48 -3.52 42.75
C VAL A 964 -21.05 -4.15 44.03
N ILE A 965 -22.36 -4.15 44.21
CA ILE A 965 -23.02 -4.65 45.43
C ILE A 965 -22.82 -6.15 45.60
N SER A 966 -22.91 -6.93 44.51
CA SER A 966 -22.65 -8.38 44.53
C SER A 966 -21.19 -8.68 44.92
N TRP A 967 -20.24 -7.87 44.41
CA TRP A 967 -18.84 -7.97 44.78
C TRP A 967 -18.61 -7.59 46.25
N LEU A 968 -19.24 -6.53 46.76
CA LEU A 968 -19.13 -6.14 48.17
C LEU A 968 -19.72 -7.20 49.11
N SER A 969 -20.84 -7.84 48.76
CA SER A 969 -21.39 -8.98 49.51
C SER A 969 -20.33 -10.09 49.65
N SER A 970 -19.69 -10.46 48.54
CA SER A 970 -18.64 -11.48 48.50
C SER A 970 -17.38 -11.04 49.27
N ALA A 971 -16.91 -9.80 49.08
CA ALA A 971 -15.73 -9.25 49.75
C ALA A 971 -15.94 -9.13 51.28
N HIS A 972 -17.16 -8.86 51.72
CA HIS A 972 -17.51 -8.86 53.14
C HIS A 972 -17.46 -10.27 53.74
N GLN A 973 -18.03 -11.26 53.05
CA GLN A 973 -17.94 -12.68 53.47
C GLN A 973 -16.49 -13.15 53.58
N LEU A 974 -15.61 -12.67 52.71
CA LEU A 974 -14.16 -12.90 52.74
C LEU A 974 -13.40 -12.05 53.78
N LYS A 975 -14.09 -11.20 54.56
CA LYS A 975 -13.52 -10.24 55.52
C LYS A 975 -12.55 -9.21 54.90
N ALA A 976 -12.55 -9.05 53.58
CA ALA A 976 -11.77 -8.05 52.88
C ALA A 976 -12.42 -6.66 52.92
N TYR A 977 -13.77 -6.61 53.01
CA TYR A 977 -14.53 -5.37 53.19
C TYR A 977 -15.26 -5.37 54.56
N PRO A 978 -15.02 -4.39 55.45
CA PRO A 978 -15.49 -4.47 56.84
C PRO A 978 -16.99 -4.19 57.01
N PHE A 979 -17.64 -3.53 56.05
CA PHE A 979 -19.05 -3.14 56.14
C PHE A 979 -19.97 -4.25 55.62
N ASN A 980 -21.06 -4.55 56.33
CA ASN A 980 -22.06 -5.57 55.96
C ASN A 980 -23.23 -5.04 55.10
N GLY A 981 -23.24 -3.73 54.83
CA GLY A 981 -24.31 -3.02 54.14
C GLY A 981 -24.15 -1.51 54.32
N VAL A 982 -25.21 -0.77 54.04
CA VAL A 982 -25.32 0.69 54.22
C VAL A 982 -26.16 1.03 55.46
N ARG A 983 -25.78 2.08 56.21
CA ARG A 983 -26.39 2.44 57.52
C ARG A 983 -26.64 3.92 57.70
N LYS A 984 -27.73 4.30 58.38
CA LYS A 984 -28.13 5.71 58.53
C LYS A 984 -27.41 6.31 59.72
N ARG A 985 -26.55 7.31 59.52
CA ARG A 985 -25.70 7.91 60.58
C ARG A 985 -26.45 8.49 61.80
N LYS A 986 -27.78 8.67 61.76
CA LYS A 986 -28.56 9.36 62.81
C LYS A 986 -29.78 8.59 63.38
N SER A 987 -30.02 7.32 63.02
CA SER A 987 -31.09 6.50 63.64
C SER A 987 -30.61 5.07 63.88
N ASN A 988 -31.04 4.47 65.01
CA ASN A 988 -30.80 3.06 65.34
C ASN A 988 -31.58 2.04 64.48
N ASP A 989 -32.13 2.46 63.32
CA ASP A 989 -32.97 1.62 62.46
C ASP A 989 -32.35 1.28 61.09
N GLU A 990 -32.68 0.05 60.71
CA GLU A 990 -32.57 -0.69 59.43
C GLU A 990 -31.25 -0.59 58.66
N VAL A 991 -30.43 -1.65 58.80
CA VAL A 991 -29.26 -1.90 57.93
C VAL A 991 -29.74 -2.64 56.69
N TRP A 992 -29.63 -2.02 55.52
CA TRP A 992 -29.82 -2.74 54.27
C TRP A 992 -28.51 -3.46 53.92
N THR A 993 -28.48 -4.78 54.13
CA THR A 993 -27.32 -5.61 53.84
C THR A 993 -27.04 -5.68 52.34
N TRP A 994 -25.79 -5.94 51.96
CA TRP A 994 -25.43 -6.11 50.55
C TRP A 994 -26.23 -7.22 49.86
N GLU A 995 -26.48 -8.32 50.58
CA GLU A 995 -27.25 -9.45 50.08
C GLU A 995 -28.72 -9.08 49.83
N ASN A 996 -29.35 -8.38 50.77
CA ASN A 996 -30.72 -7.91 50.59
C ASN A 996 -30.82 -6.95 49.40
N TRP A 997 -29.84 -6.06 49.18
CA TRP A 997 -29.87 -5.13 48.04
C TRP A 997 -29.68 -5.86 46.71
N LYS A 998 -28.75 -6.81 46.67
CA LYS A 998 -28.56 -7.71 45.53
C LYS A 998 -29.85 -8.46 45.14
N ILE A 999 -30.54 -9.05 46.11
CA ILE A 999 -31.80 -9.78 45.87
C ILE A 999 -32.87 -8.87 45.29
N MET A 1000 -33.04 -7.66 45.86
CA MET A 1000 -34.02 -6.71 45.34
C MET A 1000 -33.78 -6.31 43.88
N LEU A 1001 -32.51 -6.13 43.49
CA LEU A 1001 -32.15 -5.84 42.09
C LEU A 1001 -32.55 -7.01 41.16
N ILE A 1002 -32.25 -8.25 41.55
CA ILE A 1002 -32.60 -9.46 40.77
C ILE A 1002 -34.11 -9.61 40.61
N GLU A 1003 -34.87 -9.46 41.69
CA GLU A 1003 -36.32 -9.67 41.68
C GLU A 1003 -37.07 -8.62 40.87
N ASN A 1004 -36.50 -7.43 40.72
CA ASN A 1004 -37.16 -6.30 40.06
C ASN A 1004 -36.67 -6.00 38.64
N PHE A 1005 -35.42 -6.32 38.27
CA PHE A 1005 -34.85 -5.89 36.98
C PHE A 1005 -35.69 -6.33 35.76
N GLU A 1006 -35.86 -7.64 35.58
CA GLU A 1006 -36.65 -8.20 34.47
C GLU A 1006 -38.08 -7.66 34.44
N ARG A 1007 -38.72 -7.55 35.61
CA ARG A 1007 -40.12 -7.10 35.73
C ARG A 1007 -40.37 -5.70 35.18
N HIS A 1008 -39.36 -4.83 35.27
CA HIS A 1008 -39.49 -3.43 34.91
C HIS A 1008 -38.84 -3.09 33.56
N PHE A 1009 -37.76 -3.78 33.18
CA PHE A 1009 -36.97 -3.47 31.98
C PHE A 1009 -37.32 -4.31 30.76
N TRP A 1010 -37.84 -5.53 30.90
CA TRP A 1010 -38.10 -6.40 29.76
C TRP A 1010 -39.36 -5.97 28.98
N ILE A 1011 -39.25 -5.88 27.65
CA ILE A 1011 -40.37 -5.69 26.72
C ILE A 1011 -40.50 -6.96 25.86
N PRO A 1012 -41.54 -7.79 26.07
CA PRO A 1012 -41.68 -9.06 25.38
C PRO A 1012 -42.11 -8.88 23.91
N MET A 1013 -41.78 -9.89 23.08
CA MET A 1013 -42.17 -9.96 21.67
C MET A 1013 -43.69 -9.98 21.46
N GLN A 1014 -44.42 -10.57 22.41
CA GLN A 1014 -45.88 -10.68 22.42
C GLN A 1014 -46.36 -10.47 23.86
N ASP A 1015 -47.56 -9.94 24.02
CA ASP A 1015 -48.14 -9.71 25.34
C ASP A 1015 -48.60 -11.05 25.94
N CYS A 1016 -47.91 -11.52 26.97
CA CYS A 1016 -48.19 -12.78 27.67
C CYS A 1016 -48.91 -12.48 28.99
N PRO A 1017 -50.16 -12.94 29.20
CA PRO A 1017 -50.93 -12.66 30.42
C PRO A 1017 -50.33 -13.23 31.72
N ASN A 1018 -49.36 -14.15 31.64
CA ASN A 1018 -48.79 -14.88 32.78
C ASN A 1018 -47.39 -14.42 33.20
N ASP A 1019 -46.82 -13.40 32.55
CA ASP A 1019 -45.54 -12.86 33.00
C ASP A 1019 -45.80 -11.80 34.08
N ASN A 1020 -45.21 -11.97 35.28
CA ASN A 1020 -45.28 -11.03 36.41
C ASN A 1020 -44.53 -9.69 36.11
N LEU A 1021 -44.74 -9.09 34.93
CA LEU A 1021 -44.18 -7.81 34.50
C LEU A 1021 -45.06 -6.66 35.00
N VAL A 1022 -44.44 -5.50 35.20
CA VAL A 1022 -45.18 -4.26 35.45
C VAL A 1022 -45.89 -3.82 34.16
N GLU A 1023 -47.10 -3.29 34.30
CA GLU A 1023 -47.94 -2.84 33.18
C GLU A 1023 -47.16 -1.95 32.21
N LEU A 1024 -47.10 -2.36 30.94
CA LEU A 1024 -46.39 -1.65 29.87
C LEU A 1024 -47.31 -0.57 29.29
N ASP A 1025 -46.75 0.62 29.04
CA ASP A 1025 -47.44 1.64 28.26
C ASP A 1025 -47.26 1.30 26.77
N LEU A 1026 -48.23 0.58 26.21
CA LEU A 1026 -48.16 0.04 24.84
C LEU A 1026 -48.07 1.14 23.77
N ASP A 1027 -48.57 2.35 24.06
CA ASP A 1027 -48.53 3.48 23.12
C ASP A 1027 -47.09 4.02 22.93
N LEU A 1028 -46.18 3.70 23.85
CA LEU A 1028 -44.79 4.14 23.82
C LEU A 1028 -43.81 3.07 23.29
N VAL A 1029 -44.27 1.83 23.06
CA VAL A 1029 -43.44 0.70 22.62
C VAL A 1029 -43.26 0.73 21.10
N ASN A 1030 -42.04 1.05 20.63
CA ASN A 1030 -41.71 1.01 19.20
C ASN A 1030 -41.07 -0.32 18.77
N VAL A 1031 -40.15 -0.86 19.58
CA VAL A 1031 -39.45 -2.12 19.30
C VAL A 1031 -39.72 -3.08 20.46
N ARG A 1032 -39.96 -4.35 20.12
CA ARG A 1032 -40.25 -5.43 21.08
C ARG A 1032 -39.13 -6.46 21.12
N GLY A 1033 -39.10 -7.27 22.18
CA GLY A 1033 -38.05 -8.24 22.43
C GLY A 1033 -36.74 -7.57 22.87
N ILE A 1034 -36.84 -6.49 23.63
CA ILE A 1034 -35.72 -5.62 24.03
C ILE A 1034 -35.77 -5.33 25.54
N TYR A 1035 -34.70 -4.72 26.06
CA TYR A 1035 -34.70 -4.10 27.37
C TYR A 1035 -34.81 -2.58 27.25
N LYS A 1036 -35.64 -1.97 28.10
CA LYS A 1036 -35.78 -0.52 28.24
C LYS A 1036 -34.44 0.15 28.48
N ASP A 1037 -34.28 1.38 28.00
CA ASP A 1037 -33.07 2.17 28.19
C ASP A 1037 -33.00 2.82 29.59
N SER A 1038 -34.16 3.13 30.15
CA SER A 1038 -34.33 3.68 31.50
C SER A 1038 -35.68 3.29 32.10
N TYR A 1039 -35.86 3.58 33.39
CA TYR A 1039 -37.12 3.39 34.10
C TYR A 1039 -37.46 4.63 34.93
N LYS A 1040 -38.69 5.13 34.74
CA LYS A 1040 -39.22 6.36 35.34
C LYS A 1040 -38.43 7.62 34.95
N ALA A 1041 -37.99 7.72 33.69
CA ALA A 1041 -37.45 8.98 33.17
C ALA A 1041 -38.55 10.06 33.10
N SER A 1042 -38.19 11.34 33.23
CA SER A 1042 -39.14 12.45 33.11
C SER A 1042 -39.84 12.47 31.74
N ASN A 1043 -39.10 12.13 30.68
CA ASN A 1043 -39.69 11.83 29.39
C ASN A 1043 -40.07 10.34 29.31
N ARG A 1044 -41.35 10.04 29.44
CA ARG A 1044 -41.87 8.66 29.48
C ARG A 1044 -41.46 7.81 28.27
N TRP A 1045 -41.30 8.42 27.09
CA TRP A 1045 -40.89 7.68 25.89
C TRP A 1045 -39.42 7.27 25.91
N ALA A 1046 -38.56 8.00 26.63
CA ALA A 1046 -37.14 7.70 26.74
C ALA A 1046 -36.88 6.31 27.36
N ASP A 1047 -37.75 5.86 28.27
CA ASP A 1047 -37.70 4.51 28.86
C ASP A 1047 -37.75 3.42 27.76
N TYR A 1048 -38.58 3.60 26.73
CA TYR A 1048 -38.90 2.59 25.72
C TYR A 1048 -37.99 2.62 24.48
N GLN A 1049 -36.97 3.46 24.48
CA GLN A 1049 -36.05 3.58 23.34
C GLN A 1049 -35.10 2.38 23.25
N PHE A 1050 -34.90 1.87 22.04
CA PHE A 1050 -33.93 0.80 21.83
C PHE A 1050 -32.52 1.37 21.61
N ARG A 1051 -31.68 1.23 22.65
CA ARG A 1051 -30.31 1.75 22.72
C ARG A 1051 -29.32 0.66 23.16
N PRO A 1052 -28.01 0.81 22.91
CA PRO A 1052 -27.03 -0.21 23.27
C PRO A 1052 -26.69 -0.26 24.77
N ASN A 1053 -27.23 0.64 25.60
CA ASN A 1053 -26.80 0.81 26.99
C ASN A 1053 -27.00 -0.43 27.87
N PHE A 1054 -28.06 -1.21 27.63
CA PHE A 1054 -28.32 -2.44 28.40
C PHE A 1054 -27.26 -3.53 28.17
N LEU A 1055 -26.45 -3.44 27.11
CA LEU A 1055 -25.32 -4.34 26.87
C LEU A 1055 -24.25 -4.21 27.95
N ILE A 1056 -24.09 -3.01 28.52
CA ILE A 1056 -23.21 -2.79 29.68
C ILE A 1056 -23.72 -3.63 30.85
N THR A 1057 -25.01 -3.54 31.15
CA THR A 1057 -25.65 -4.33 32.22
C THR A 1057 -25.52 -5.82 31.96
N MET A 1058 -25.77 -6.26 30.73
CA MET A 1058 -25.67 -7.68 30.36
C MET A 1058 -24.23 -8.21 30.50
N THR A 1059 -23.23 -7.37 30.22
CA THR A 1059 -21.82 -7.73 30.35
C THR A 1059 -21.37 -7.83 31.82
N LEU A 1060 -21.80 -6.88 32.66
CA LEU A 1060 -21.33 -6.76 34.05
C LEU A 1060 -22.18 -7.54 35.05
N ALA A 1061 -23.45 -7.79 34.73
CA ALA A 1061 -24.48 -8.32 35.61
C ALA A 1061 -25.41 -9.32 34.88
N PRO A 1062 -24.87 -10.40 34.27
CA PRO A 1062 -25.67 -11.36 33.51
C PRO A 1062 -26.75 -12.06 34.36
N ASP A 1063 -26.55 -12.17 35.68
CA ASP A 1063 -27.51 -12.75 36.63
C ASP A 1063 -28.87 -12.03 36.66
N LEU A 1064 -28.90 -10.75 36.24
CA LEU A 1064 -30.14 -9.98 36.17
C LEU A 1064 -31.06 -10.43 35.03
N PHE A 1065 -30.55 -11.21 34.08
CA PHE A 1065 -31.23 -11.52 32.82
C PHE A 1065 -31.72 -12.97 32.77
N LYS A 1066 -32.93 -13.16 32.26
CA LYS A 1066 -33.41 -14.45 31.77
C LYS A 1066 -32.73 -14.73 30.44
N VAL A 1067 -32.04 -15.88 30.35
CA VAL A 1067 -31.24 -16.26 29.17
C VAL A 1067 -32.02 -16.16 27.85
N GLY A 1068 -33.27 -16.63 27.81
CA GLY A 1068 -34.10 -16.56 26.61
C GLY A 1068 -34.40 -15.11 26.15
N ASN A 1069 -34.72 -14.23 27.11
CA ASN A 1069 -34.99 -12.82 26.85
C ASN A 1069 -33.72 -12.09 26.39
N ALA A 1070 -32.59 -12.34 27.06
CA ALA A 1070 -31.28 -11.80 26.67
C ALA A 1070 -30.90 -12.17 25.22
N LEU A 1071 -31.03 -13.44 24.84
CA LEU A 1071 -30.77 -13.89 23.47
C LEU A 1071 -31.70 -13.24 22.44
N CYS A 1072 -32.98 -13.03 22.80
CA CYS A 1072 -33.91 -12.30 21.95
C CYS A 1072 -33.46 -10.85 21.74
N ALA A 1073 -33.06 -10.14 22.80
CA ALA A 1073 -32.57 -8.77 22.70
C ALA A 1073 -31.26 -8.66 21.90
N LEU A 1074 -30.32 -9.61 22.06
CA LEU A 1074 -29.07 -9.61 21.30
C LEU A 1074 -29.30 -9.78 19.79
N LYS A 1075 -30.32 -10.56 19.38
CA LYS A 1075 -30.71 -10.63 17.96
C LYS A 1075 -31.23 -9.28 17.44
N GLN A 1076 -32.03 -8.58 18.24
CA GLN A 1076 -32.48 -7.22 17.89
C GLN A 1076 -31.29 -6.25 17.79
N VAL A 1077 -30.27 -6.39 18.64
CA VAL A 1077 -29.06 -5.56 18.60
C VAL A 1077 -28.27 -5.80 17.32
N GLU A 1078 -28.05 -7.06 16.94
CA GLU A 1078 -27.34 -7.44 15.71
C GLU A 1078 -28.04 -6.85 14.47
N GLU A 1079 -29.37 -6.93 14.42
CA GLU A 1079 -30.15 -6.40 13.30
C GLU A 1079 -30.19 -4.87 13.26
N LEU A 1080 -30.39 -4.20 14.40
CA LEU A 1080 -30.80 -2.80 14.43
C LEU A 1080 -29.71 -1.83 14.90
N LEU A 1081 -28.81 -2.27 15.78
CA LEU A 1081 -27.84 -1.39 16.46
C LEU A 1081 -26.38 -1.63 16.10
N LEU A 1082 -26.00 -2.82 15.61
CA LEU A 1082 -24.60 -3.12 15.27
C LEU A 1082 -24.19 -2.44 13.95
N GLY A 1083 -23.16 -1.58 14.01
CA GLY A 1083 -22.50 -0.99 12.85
C GLY A 1083 -21.15 -1.65 12.55
N PRO A 1084 -20.45 -1.23 11.47
CA PRO A 1084 -19.20 -1.87 11.06
C PRO A 1084 -18.02 -1.65 12.03
N LEU A 1085 -18.00 -0.52 12.75
CA LEU A 1085 -16.93 -0.14 13.69
C LEU A 1085 -17.44 0.26 15.08
N GLY A 1086 -18.76 0.36 15.27
CA GLY A 1086 -19.34 0.85 16.51
C GLY A 1086 -20.84 0.59 16.59
N MET A 1087 -21.40 0.83 17.77
CA MET A 1087 -22.82 0.67 18.05
C MET A 1087 -23.60 1.96 17.73
N LYS A 1088 -24.74 1.84 17.05
CA LYS A 1088 -25.69 2.95 16.93
C LYS A 1088 -26.20 3.32 18.31
N THR A 1089 -26.22 4.61 18.64
CA THR A 1089 -26.66 5.12 19.95
C THR A 1089 -28.18 5.07 20.14
N LEU A 1090 -28.93 4.93 19.04
CA LEU A 1090 -30.38 4.74 18.99
C LEU A 1090 -30.72 3.98 17.70
N THR A 1091 -31.76 3.15 17.74
CA THR A 1091 -32.30 2.50 16.53
C THR A 1091 -32.81 3.52 15.52
N THR A 1092 -32.83 3.14 14.24
CA THR A 1092 -33.45 3.94 13.17
C THR A 1092 -34.97 3.74 13.07
N ARG A 1093 -35.51 2.73 13.78
CA ARG A 1093 -36.95 2.45 13.82
C ARG A 1093 -37.69 3.38 14.75
#